data_AF-A0A1L9N002-F1
#
_entry.id   AF-A0A1L9N002-F1
#
_cell.length_a   1.000
_cell.length_b   1.000
_cell.length_c   1.000
_cell.angle_alpha   90.00
_cell.angle_beta   90.00
_cell.angle_gamma   90.00
#
_symmetry.space_group_name_H-M   'P 1'
#
loop_
_entity.id
_entity.type
_entity.pdbx_description
1 polymer ?
#
loop_
_entity_poly.entity_id
_entity_poly.type
_entity_poly.pdbx_seq_one_letter_code
_entity_poly.pdbx_strand_id
1 'polypeptide(L)'
;MATEAMRPRGRPAHTPGTTVLAYTPDGRRVITGGSNSAIRIYTVGQDGEPKTIDEGVDGHLGIGATNESFIMGAEDGTVWQYEIESGRMEKLLVRCALPVRDIAVSKEGEWVAVASDELTVKIVNIEDMTKVKYLREQAKGTKHVTFDPSGRYVTVSCTDGMLYIYSMLSDEPELIGKVDGVIRRLEPEDEATARIVWHPDGTAFASAEATRDIAIFSVGEWKKEKVFSGGHNGEVTAISWSPNGALLATAGKDGRVLLWETKTQKVLERYDFANVINLAWHPNNNSLSFTTSDGELFIYDGIVPREHQPLLQKPLQAAPIFSGPLTEILNNVRPPLANRPKQSVERRARTPDSLDDVLDYDVGMEDFVEDDDGAGYAEDLARGKRAGSHLDDADGRPDKRLLTSFTKPKVHPPLQPGSTPWRGNRRYLCLNLTGCVWTVDQETHNTVTVEFYDRELHRDFHFTDPYLYDRACLNEHGTLFSNNPTDGSPATIFYRPHETWTTRADWRTQLPKGEFIRALALSDSYIVAVTTKDYVRVYTLFGTPFKVYRQKSPAVTCAAWRDYIMTVGNGPLGSDGRTATLRYTVENVKRDEVCQNEDVVAIPEGAELRSVFFSDAGDPCIYDSEGVLLILQHWRTNGQARWVPLLDTRQLERLASGRKEETYWPVAVAQDKFHCIILKGGDKYPYFPRPLLSEFDFRVPITDTPGKGPDEDEEEGSTRGEGPRLEEAFVRSNIMLSLFEDLLGSTNATTGQRAELARKELEVDKFLLQLLAVECREGEERGMKALELVQMMRDRNGKMVEAAVKVAQRYGRGVLEDKIRELAERRYMGADDDDELA
;
A
#
# COMPACT_ATOMS: atom_id res chain seq x y z
N MET A 1 -0.19 43.64 -48.07
CA MET A 1 0.80 42.58 -48.38
C MET A 1 0.84 41.67 -47.17
N ALA A 2 0.18 40.51 -47.25
CA ALA A 2 0.25 39.50 -46.21
C ALA A 2 1.67 38.94 -46.21
N THR A 3 2.38 39.08 -45.09
CA THR A 3 3.68 38.45 -44.91
C THR A 3 3.46 36.94 -44.86
N GLU A 4 3.76 36.23 -45.95
CA GLU A 4 3.89 34.78 -45.96
C GLU A 4 4.78 34.38 -44.77
N ALA A 5 4.24 33.58 -43.84
CA ALA A 5 5.04 32.99 -42.78
C ALA A 5 6.10 32.12 -43.47
N MET A 6 7.35 32.58 -43.45
CA MET A 6 8.47 31.89 -44.07
C MET A 6 8.60 30.52 -43.41
N ARG A 7 8.30 29.43 -44.13
CA ARG A 7 8.51 28.07 -43.62
C ARG A 7 9.99 27.95 -43.24
N PRO A 8 10.32 27.56 -42.00
CA PRO A 8 11.72 27.42 -41.60
C PRO A 8 12.39 26.34 -42.45
N ARG A 9 13.62 26.62 -42.87
CA ARG A 9 14.44 25.67 -43.63
C ARG A 9 15.09 24.68 -42.66
N GLY A 10 14.95 23.38 -42.95
CA GLY A 10 15.67 22.34 -42.24
C GLY A 10 17.18 22.49 -42.43
N ARG A 11 17.92 22.48 -41.33
CA ARG A 11 19.39 22.47 -41.35
C ARG A 11 19.85 21.03 -41.17
N PRO A 12 20.60 20.44 -42.11
CA PRO A 12 21.12 19.09 -41.94
C PRO A 12 22.13 19.07 -40.80
N ALA A 13 21.73 18.51 -39.66
CA ALA A 13 22.50 18.54 -38.43
C ALA A 13 23.14 17.18 -38.14
N HIS A 14 22.51 16.06 -38.43
CA HIS A 14 23.05 14.72 -38.14
C HIS A 14 22.68 13.73 -39.25
N THR A 15 23.20 12.52 -39.16
CA THR A 15 22.72 11.40 -39.99
C THR A 15 21.32 10.99 -39.56
N PRO A 16 20.53 10.34 -40.44
CA PRO A 16 19.23 9.79 -40.05
C PRO A 16 19.33 8.86 -38.84
N GLY A 17 18.41 9.02 -37.88
CA GLY A 17 18.37 8.29 -36.62
C GLY A 17 17.88 9.15 -35.46
N THR A 18 18.16 8.70 -34.23
CA THR A 18 17.79 9.44 -33.02
C THR A 18 18.58 10.74 -32.93
N THR A 19 17.88 11.85 -32.67
CA THR A 19 18.47 13.17 -32.47
C THR A 19 17.95 13.80 -31.19
N VAL A 20 18.83 14.49 -30.49
CA VAL A 20 18.51 15.21 -29.26
C VAL A 20 18.95 16.66 -29.37
N LEU A 21 18.21 17.53 -28.69
CA LEU A 21 18.50 18.96 -28.65
C LEU A 21 18.29 19.52 -27.25
N ALA A 22 19.07 20.53 -26.89
CA ALA A 22 18.88 21.33 -25.69
C ALA A 22 19.31 22.78 -25.92
N TYR A 23 18.59 23.70 -25.29
CA TYR A 23 18.99 25.10 -25.18
C TYR A 23 19.89 25.29 -23.96
N THR A 24 20.83 26.22 -24.07
CA THR A 24 21.46 26.80 -22.88
C THR A 24 20.41 27.59 -22.08
N PRO A 25 20.51 27.67 -20.74
CA PRO A 25 19.54 28.40 -19.92
C PRO A 25 19.39 29.89 -20.30
N ASP A 26 20.44 30.52 -20.83
CA ASP A 26 20.41 31.88 -21.37
C ASP A 26 19.69 32.01 -22.73
N GLY A 27 19.40 30.89 -23.40
CA GLY A 27 18.78 30.80 -24.71
C GLY A 27 19.67 31.22 -25.87
N ARG A 28 20.97 31.50 -25.66
CA ARG A 28 21.85 31.98 -26.74
C ARG A 28 22.30 30.88 -27.68
N ARG A 29 22.42 29.64 -27.21
CA ARG A 29 22.93 28.52 -28.00
C ARG A 29 21.97 27.33 -27.96
N VAL A 30 21.88 26.63 -29.09
CA VAL A 30 21.20 25.35 -29.23
C VAL A 30 22.25 24.30 -29.52
N ILE A 31 22.27 23.24 -28.74
CA ILE A 31 23.21 22.14 -28.88
C ILE A 31 22.42 20.93 -29.39
N THR A 32 22.94 20.26 -30.43
CA THR A 32 22.34 19.06 -30.99
C THR A 32 23.34 17.91 -31.01
N GLY A 33 22.84 16.72 -30.70
CA GLY A 33 23.55 15.45 -30.83
C GLY A 33 22.68 14.44 -31.56
N GLY A 34 23.29 13.41 -32.13
CA GLY A 34 22.55 12.33 -32.77
C GLY A 34 23.35 11.04 -32.84
N SER A 35 22.96 10.15 -33.76
CA SER A 35 23.60 8.85 -33.96
C SER A 35 25.06 8.91 -34.46
N ASN A 36 25.54 10.07 -34.92
CA ASN A 36 26.93 10.28 -35.28
C ASN A 36 27.75 10.85 -34.11
N SER A 37 29.08 10.73 -34.17
CA SER A 37 30.01 11.31 -33.18
C SER A 37 30.04 12.86 -33.13
N ALA A 38 29.39 13.52 -34.10
CA ALA A 38 29.48 14.97 -34.24
C ALA A 38 28.43 15.67 -33.37
N ILE A 39 28.89 16.55 -32.49
CA ILE A 39 28.03 17.47 -31.72
C ILE A 39 28.05 18.83 -32.42
N ARG A 40 26.87 19.45 -32.59
CA ARG A 40 26.75 20.76 -33.26
C ARG A 40 26.16 21.80 -32.32
N ILE A 41 26.81 22.96 -32.26
CA ILE A 41 26.38 24.11 -31.47
C ILE A 41 26.00 25.25 -32.40
N TYR A 42 24.73 25.66 -32.35
CA TYR A 42 24.15 26.75 -33.11
C TYR A 42 23.98 27.97 -32.21
N THR A 43 24.30 29.16 -32.72
CA THR A 43 24.00 30.43 -32.02
C THR A 43 22.67 30.96 -32.52
N VAL A 44 21.72 31.16 -31.60
CA VAL A 44 20.37 31.62 -31.94
C VAL A 44 20.42 33.03 -32.51
N GLY A 45 19.74 33.25 -33.64
CA GLY A 45 19.73 34.53 -34.36
C GLY A 45 20.92 34.74 -35.31
N GLN A 46 21.85 33.79 -35.40
CA GLN A 46 22.88 33.76 -36.43
C GLN A 46 22.63 32.62 -37.41
N ASP A 47 22.68 32.93 -38.71
CA ASP A 47 22.53 31.93 -39.78
C ASP A 47 23.88 31.37 -40.26
N GLY A 48 24.91 31.48 -39.41
CA GLY A 48 26.25 30.97 -39.68
C GLY A 48 26.35 29.44 -39.55
N GLU A 49 27.46 28.89 -40.02
CA GLU A 49 27.78 27.47 -39.84
C GLU A 49 27.86 27.13 -38.34
N PRO A 50 27.32 25.97 -37.91
CA PRO A 50 27.43 25.55 -36.53
C PRO A 50 28.88 25.28 -36.16
N LYS A 51 29.20 25.47 -34.88
CA LYS A 51 30.44 24.93 -34.33
C LYS A 51 30.29 23.42 -34.17
N THR A 52 31.09 22.66 -34.91
CA THR A 52 31.10 21.19 -34.86
C THR A 52 32.23 20.70 -33.96
N ILE A 53 31.92 19.74 -33.08
CA ILE A 53 32.88 19.04 -32.23
C ILE A 53 32.86 17.58 -32.68
N ASP A 54 33.99 17.10 -33.21
CA ASP A 54 34.15 15.72 -33.72
C ASP A 54 34.91 14.80 -32.73
N GLU A 55 35.33 15.32 -31.57
CA GLU A 55 36.04 14.57 -30.52
C GLU A 55 35.07 13.87 -29.55
N GLY A 56 34.19 13.02 -30.09
CA GLY A 56 33.07 12.41 -29.35
C GLY A 56 32.96 10.89 -29.47
N VAL A 57 32.28 10.30 -28.50
CA VAL A 57 31.78 8.91 -28.52
C VAL A 57 30.57 8.84 -29.47
N ASP A 58 30.44 7.77 -30.24
CA ASP A 58 29.28 7.58 -31.14
C ASP A 58 27.95 7.42 -30.37
N GLY A 59 26.84 7.84 -30.98
CA GLY A 59 25.48 7.56 -30.50
C GLY A 59 25.07 8.39 -29.28
N HIS A 60 24.79 9.68 -29.49
CA HIS A 60 24.31 10.57 -28.42
C HIS A 60 22.80 10.49 -28.22
N LEU A 61 22.37 10.05 -27.04
CA LEU A 61 20.96 9.80 -26.72
C LEU A 61 20.40 10.72 -25.63
N GLY A 62 21.25 11.39 -24.85
CA GLY A 62 20.84 12.33 -23.81
C GLY A 62 21.71 13.59 -23.81
N ILE A 63 21.08 14.75 -23.58
CA ILE A 63 21.77 16.04 -23.52
C ILE A 63 21.15 16.94 -22.44
N GLY A 64 22.02 17.57 -21.65
CA GLY A 64 21.65 18.67 -20.75
C GLY A 64 22.69 19.79 -20.81
N ALA A 65 22.27 21.03 -20.71
CA ALA A 65 23.16 22.19 -20.84
C ALA A 65 23.09 23.11 -19.62
N THR A 66 24.26 23.58 -19.18
CA THR A 66 24.41 24.77 -18.34
C THR A 66 24.83 25.96 -19.21
N ASN A 67 25.08 27.12 -18.63
CA ASN A 67 25.53 28.28 -19.41
C ASN A 67 27.00 28.17 -19.88
N GLU A 68 27.81 27.39 -19.16
CA GLU A 68 29.26 27.28 -19.41
C GLU A 68 29.65 25.93 -20.01
N SER A 69 28.94 24.86 -19.63
CA SER A 69 29.23 23.48 -20.05
C SER A 69 27.96 22.76 -20.50
N PHE A 70 28.13 21.66 -21.22
CA PHE A 70 27.03 20.75 -21.55
C PHE A 70 27.44 19.30 -21.30
N ILE A 71 26.45 18.46 -21.03
CA ILE A 71 26.62 17.07 -20.62
C ILE A 71 25.94 16.20 -21.66
N MET A 72 26.67 15.19 -22.15
CA MET A 72 26.21 14.25 -23.16
C MET A 72 26.26 12.83 -22.63
N GLY A 73 25.19 12.08 -22.88
CA GLY A 73 25.10 10.64 -22.63
C GLY A 73 25.18 9.88 -23.94
N ALA A 74 26.03 8.86 -23.98
CA ALA A 74 26.26 8.05 -25.16
C ALA A 74 25.71 6.62 -25.02
N GLU A 75 25.55 5.95 -26.16
CA GLU A 75 25.10 4.56 -26.27
C GLU A 75 26.07 3.57 -25.60
N ASP A 76 27.35 3.91 -25.50
CA ASP A 76 28.37 3.10 -24.82
C ASP A 76 28.26 3.11 -23.28
N GLY A 77 27.29 3.84 -22.73
CA GLY A 77 27.05 3.98 -21.30
C GLY A 77 27.85 5.10 -20.62
N THR A 78 28.64 5.88 -21.36
CA THR A 78 29.43 6.99 -20.78
C THR A 78 28.66 8.30 -20.76
N VAL A 79 28.92 9.11 -19.72
CA VAL A 79 28.40 10.47 -19.59
C VAL A 79 29.56 11.45 -19.46
N TRP A 80 29.68 12.37 -20.40
CA TRP A 80 30.79 13.31 -20.50
C TRP A 80 30.34 14.75 -20.40
N GLN A 81 31.15 15.57 -19.72
CA GLN A 81 31.01 17.03 -19.67
C GLN A 81 31.96 17.68 -20.70
N TYR A 82 31.41 18.63 -21.45
CA TYR A 82 32.10 19.41 -22.46
C TYR A 82 31.95 20.91 -22.18
N GLU A 83 32.99 21.67 -22.46
CA GLU A 83 32.96 23.14 -22.35
C GLU A 83 32.36 23.75 -23.63
N ILE A 84 31.40 24.67 -23.51
CA ILE A 84 30.66 25.21 -24.67
C ILE A 84 31.55 26.14 -25.52
N GLU A 85 32.44 26.93 -24.91
CA GLU A 85 33.29 27.90 -25.63
C GLU A 85 34.45 27.24 -26.38
N SER A 86 35.19 26.34 -25.73
CA SER A 86 36.31 25.63 -26.35
C SER A 86 35.84 24.44 -27.17
N GLY A 87 34.74 23.78 -26.77
CA GLY A 87 34.28 22.52 -27.35
C GLY A 87 35.12 21.32 -26.92
N ARG A 88 35.96 21.48 -25.88
CA ARG A 88 36.84 20.44 -25.37
C ARG A 88 36.08 19.51 -24.43
N MET A 89 36.35 18.21 -24.55
CA MET A 89 35.92 17.20 -23.59
C MET A 89 36.68 17.39 -22.26
N GLU A 90 35.97 17.71 -21.17
CA GLU A 90 36.60 18.04 -19.90
C GLU A 90 36.70 16.84 -18.96
N LYS A 91 35.56 16.19 -18.68
CA LYS A 91 35.44 15.26 -17.55
C LYS A 91 34.45 14.14 -17.83
N LEU A 92 34.86 12.91 -17.50
CA LEU A 92 33.95 11.76 -17.46
C LEU A 92 33.18 11.82 -16.15
N LEU A 93 31.86 11.98 -16.23
CA LEU A 93 31.02 12.10 -15.06
C LEU A 93 30.68 10.72 -14.46
N VAL A 94 30.07 9.85 -15.25
CA VAL A 94 29.71 8.51 -14.80
C VAL A 94 29.76 7.53 -15.95
N ARG A 95 30.00 6.26 -15.61
CA ARG A 95 29.92 5.14 -16.54
C ARG A 95 28.84 4.17 -16.06
N CYS A 96 27.90 3.91 -16.95
CA CYS A 96 26.91 2.84 -16.83
C CYS A 96 27.38 1.61 -17.62
N ALA A 97 26.89 0.44 -17.23
CA ALA A 97 27.14 -0.83 -17.91
C ALA A 97 26.26 -0.99 -19.15
N LEU A 98 25.15 -0.26 -19.23
CA LEU A 98 24.20 -0.27 -20.33
C LEU A 98 24.03 1.15 -20.93
N PRO A 99 23.45 1.27 -22.14
CA PRO A 99 23.28 2.55 -22.83
C PRO A 99 22.55 3.59 -21.98
N VAL A 100 23.04 4.83 -22.03
CA VAL A 100 22.36 5.99 -21.43
C VAL A 100 21.26 6.44 -22.39
N ARG A 101 20.02 6.52 -21.92
CA ARG A 101 18.85 6.86 -22.74
C ARG A 101 18.44 8.32 -22.63
N ASP A 102 18.64 8.94 -21.47
CA ASP A 102 18.33 10.35 -21.28
C ASP A 102 19.12 10.96 -20.13
N ILE A 103 19.24 12.29 -20.15
CA ILE A 103 19.94 13.06 -19.13
C ILE A 103 19.11 14.30 -18.80
N ALA A 104 19.01 14.62 -17.52
CA ALA A 104 18.48 15.90 -17.06
C ALA A 104 19.46 16.58 -16.10
N VAL A 105 19.57 17.90 -16.23
CA VAL A 105 20.40 18.73 -15.36
C VAL A 105 19.48 19.53 -14.45
N SER A 106 19.82 19.61 -13.16
CA SER A 106 19.12 20.45 -12.20
C SER A 106 19.24 21.93 -12.60
N LYS A 107 18.23 22.75 -12.30
CA LYS A 107 18.21 24.17 -12.67
C LYS A 107 19.41 24.96 -12.13
N GLU A 108 19.90 24.60 -10.94
CA GLU A 108 21.08 25.20 -10.32
C GLU A 108 22.39 24.75 -10.98
N GLY A 109 22.36 23.76 -11.87
CA GLY A 109 23.55 23.23 -12.56
C GLY A 109 24.47 22.38 -11.67
N GLU A 110 24.03 22.01 -10.47
CA GLU A 110 24.83 21.24 -9.51
C GLU A 110 24.75 19.72 -9.75
N TRP A 111 23.56 19.22 -10.10
CA TRP A 111 23.27 17.79 -10.21
C TRP A 111 22.86 17.39 -11.62
N VAL A 112 23.30 16.21 -12.05
CA VAL A 112 22.87 15.55 -13.29
C VAL A 112 22.23 14.20 -12.98
N ALA A 113 21.03 13.97 -13.49
CA ALA A 113 20.35 12.69 -13.43
C ALA A 113 20.53 11.93 -14.73
N VAL A 114 20.91 10.66 -14.63
CA VAL A 114 21.27 9.81 -15.77
C VAL A 114 20.32 8.62 -15.83
N ALA A 115 19.45 8.59 -16.85
CA ALA A 115 18.59 7.46 -17.16
C ALA A 115 19.32 6.51 -18.12
N SER A 116 19.32 5.23 -17.79
CA SER A 116 19.92 4.17 -18.61
C SER A 116 19.03 2.93 -18.62
N ASP A 117 19.38 1.96 -19.46
CA ASP A 117 18.70 0.65 -19.45
C ASP A 117 18.99 -0.15 -18.17
N GLU A 118 19.86 0.34 -17.27
CA GLU A 118 20.01 -0.20 -15.92
C GLU A 118 18.73 -0.02 -15.10
N LEU A 119 18.58 -0.86 -14.08
CA LEU A 119 17.48 -0.75 -13.10
C LEU A 119 17.70 0.36 -12.08
N THR A 120 18.72 1.19 -12.25
CA THR A 120 19.06 2.27 -11.34
C THR A 120 19.33 3.56 -12.09
N VAL A 121 18.70 4.65 -11.66
CA VAL A 121 19.04 6.00 -12.11
C VAL A 121 20.09 6.57 -11.18
N LYS A 122 21.17 7.10 -11.76
CA LYS A 122 22.26 7.72 -11.01
C LYS A 122 22.10 9.23 -11.07
N ILE A 123 22.08 9.87 -9.90
CA ILE A 123 22.13 11.33 -9.78
C ILE A 123 23.50 11.70 -9.26
N VAL A 124 24.26 12.42 -10.07
CA VAL A 124 25.69 12.68 -9.86
C VAL A 124 25.91 14.18 -9.74
N ASN A 125 26.73 14.61 -8.79
CA ASN A 125 27.11 16.01 -8.70
C ASN A 125 28.16 16.34 -9.78
N ILE A 126 27.98 17.45 -10.48
CA ILE A 126 28.81 17.84 -11.64
C ILE A 126 30.22 18.27 -11.19
N GLU A 127 30.32 18.99 -10.07
CA GLU A 127 31.60 19.42 -9.50
C GLU A 127 32.32 18.25 -8.81
N ASP A 128 31.62 17.52 -7.93
CA ASP A 128 32.16 16.44 -7.11
C ASP A 128 31.59 15.05 -7.48
N MET A 129 32.35 14.32 -8.28
CA MET A 129 31.92 13.01 -8.81
C MET A 129 31.78 11.91 -7.78
N THR A 130 32.30 12.12 -6.57
CA THR A 130 32.19 11.14 -5.50
C THR A 130 30.80 11.12 -4.88
N LYS A 131 30.03 12.21 -5.05
CA LYS A 131 28.66 12.33 -4.56
C LYS A 131 27.69 11.80 -5.61
N VAL A 132 27.24 10.57 -5.38
CA VAL A 132 26.25 9.89 -6.23
C VAL A 132 25.08 9.45 -5.37
N LYS A 133 23.87 9.90 -5.74
CA LYS A 133 22.61 9.39 -5.22
C LYS A 133 22.05 8.36 -6.19
N TYR A 134 21.38 7.32 -5.67
CA TYR A 134 20.85 6.22 -6.46
C TYR A 134 19.34 6.11 -6.30
N LEU A 135 18.61 6.04 -7.41
CA LEU A 135 17.20 5.66 -7.44
C LEU A 135 17.15 4.18 -7.85
N ARG A 136 16.61 3.30 -7.00
CA ARG A 136 16.66 1.83 -7.19
C ARG A 136 15.31 1.12 -7.20
N GLU A 137 14.21 1.86 -7.08
CA GLU A 137 12.86 1.27 -6.96
C GLU A 137 12.25 0.88 -8.33
N GLN A 138 12.94 1.16 -9.44
CA GLN A 138 12.47 0.83 -10.79
C GLN A 138 12.60 -0.66 -11.08
N ALA A 139 11.52 -1.29 -11.57
CA ALA A 139 11.51 -2.72 -11.91
C ALA A 139 12.07 -3.03 -13.31
N LYS A 140 12.20 -2.01 -14.17
CA LYS A 140 12.65 -2.10 -15.56
C LYS A 140 13.55 -0.90 -15.92
N GLY A 141 14.22 -1.00 -17.07
CA GLY A 141 15.10 0.05 -17.59
C GLY A 141 14.38 1.38 -17.77
N THR A 142 15.13 2.46 -17.59
CA THR A 142 14.60 3.83 -17.57
C THR A 142 14.78 4.52 -18.92
N LYS A 143 13.72 5.21 -19.38
CA LYS A 143 13.70 5.87 -20.69
C LYS A 143 13.98 7.36 -20.58
N HIS A 144 13.22 8.08 -19.77
CA HIS A 144 13.40 9.51 -19.57
C HIS A 144 13.52 9.84 -18.09
N VAL A 145 14.24 10.92 -17.81
CA VAL A 145 14.37 11.51 -16.48
C VAL A 145 14.25 13.02 -16.60
N THR A 146 13.55 13.66 -15.66
CA THR A 146 13.47 15.12 -15.61
C THR A 146 13.39 15.62 -14.17
N PHE A 147 14.02 16.76 -13.92
CA PHE A 147 13.86 17.51 -12.67
C PHE A 147 12.63 18.42 -12.76
N ASP A 148 12.02 18.69 -11.61
CA ASP A 148 11.09 19.81 -11.49
C ASP A 148 11.83 21.16 -11.54
N PRO A 149 11.15 22.28 -11.84
CA PRO A 149 11.79 23.60 -11.96
C PRO A 149 12.46 24.10 -10.67
N SER A 150 12.12 23.54 -9.50
CA SER A 150 12.74 23.86 -8.21
C SER A 150 13.82 22.87 -7.76
N GLY A 151 14.03 21.76 -8.48
CA GLY A 151 14.99 20.71 -8.13
C GLY A 151 14.64 19.85 -6.92
N ARG A 152 13.41 19.98 -6.39
CA ARG A 152 12.87 19.21 -5.26
C ARG A 152 12.38 17.82 -5.66
N TYR A 153 11.95 17.63 -6.90
CA TYR A 153 11.39 16.37 -7.39
C TYR A 153 12.08 15.91 -8.66
N VAL A 154 12.18 14.58 -8.81
CA VAL A 154 12.65 13.93 -10.03
C VAL A 154 11.59 12.95 -10.50
N THR A 155 11.17 13.06 -11.75
CA THR A 155 10.30 12.09 -12.40
C THR A 155 11.10 11.22 -13.36
N VAL A 156 10.85 9.93 -13.30
CA VAL A 156 11.50 8.90 -14.12
C VAL A 156 10.42 8.10 -14.84
N SER A 157 10.56 7.94 -16.15
CA SER A 157 9.74 7.01 -16.93
C SER A 157 10.47 5.69 -17.17
N CYS A 158 9.74 4.58 -17.01
CA CYS A 158 10.24 3.23 -17.24
C CYS A 158 9.59 2.59 -18.47
N THR A 159 10.27 1.62 -19.07
CA THR A 159 9.76 0.93 -20.28
C THR A 159 8.47 0.13 -20.06
N ASP A 160 8.13 -0.21 -18.82
CA ASP A 160 6.94 -0.97 -18.43
C ASP A 160 5.61 -0.18 -18.45
N GLY A 161 5.67 1.13 -18.67
CA GLY A 161 4.48 2.00 -18.61
C GLY A 161 4.40 2.85 -17.34
N MET A 162 5.34 2.66 -16.40
CA MET A 162 5.26 3.24 -15.07
C MET A 162 6.06 4.53 -14.95
N LEU A 163 5.52 5.48 -14.20
CA LEU A 163 6.19 6.69 -13.78
C LEU A 163 6.56 6.61 -12.29
N TYR A 164 7.79 6.97 -11.98
CA TYR A 164 8.31 7.01 -10.61
C TYR A 164 8.66 8.45 -10.25
N ILE A 165 8.27 8.86 -9.04
CA ILE A 165 8.38 10.23 -8.57
C ILE A 165 9.18 10.24 -7.28
N TYR A 166 10.33 10.90 -7.28
CA TYR A 166 11.26 10.93 -6.17
C TYR A 166 11.37 12.33 -5.56
N SER A 167 11.49 12.38 -4.23
CA SER A 167 11.87 13.56 -3.46
C SER A 167 13.39 13.69 -3.40
N MET A 168 13.90 14.89 -3.67
CA MET A 168 15.33 15.25 -3.55
C MET A 168 15.62 16.09 -2.31
N LEU A 169 14.64 16.27 -1.41
CA LEU A 169 14.80 17.05 -0.18
C LEU A 169 15.73 16.39 0.85
N SER A 170 15.74 15.05 0.87
CA SER A 170 16.60 14.24 1.73
C SER A 170 17.95 13.96 1.05
N ASP A 171 18.97 13.63 1.84
CA ASP A 171 20.28 13.21 1.32
C ASP A 171 20.16 11.90 0.50
N GLU A 172 19.32 10.97 0.97
CA GLU A 172 18.88 9.82 0.19
C GLU A 172 17.54 10.13 -0.48
N PRO A 173 17.42 9.95 -1.81
CA PRO A 173 16.19 10.27 -2.53
C PRO A 173 15.08 9.27 -2.17
N GLU A 174 13.91 9.78 -1.78
CA GLU A 174 12.77 8.98 -1.34
C GLU A 174 11.73 8.85 -2.45
N LEU A 175 11.17 7.65 -2.65
CA LEU A 175 10.06 7.46 -3.59
C LEU A 175 8.76 7.98 -2.96
N ILE A 176 8.14 8.98 -3.58
CA ILE A 176 6.88 9.58 -3.10
C ILE A 176 5.68 8.85 -3.71
N GLY A 177 5.77 8.50 -4.99
CA GLY A 177 4.64 7.96 -5.74
C GLY A 177 5.06 7.17 -6.96
N LYS A 178 4.21 6.21 -7.30
CA LYS A 178 4.28 5.43 -8.53
C LYS A 178 2.94 5.55 -9.26
N VAL A 179 2.98 5.94 -10.52
CA VAL A 179 1.79 6.04 -11.37
C VAL A 179 1.89 5.00 -12.47
N ASP A 180 0.94 4.07 -12.50
CA ASP A 180 0.89 2.97 -13.47
C ASP A 180 0.08 3.36 -14.71
N GLY A 181 0.42 2.78 -15.86
CA GLY A 181 -0.35 2.84 -17.11
C GLY A 181 -0.38 4.19 -17.80
N VAL A 182 0.50 5.13 -17.43
CA VAL A 182 0.48 6.48 -18.01
C VAL A 182 1.05 6.47 -19.41
N ILE A 183 2.26 5.94 -19.58
CA ILE A 183 2.92 5.87 -20.89
C ILE A 183 2.66 4.50 -21.53
N ARG A 184 2.69 4.44 -22.85
CA ARG A 184 2.68 3.16 -23.57
C ARG A 184 3.84 2.30 -23.06
N ARG A 185 3.68 0.98 -23.05
CA ARG A 185 4.83 0.08 -22.89
C ARG A 185 5.77 0.27 -24.09
N LEU A 186 7.05 0.44 -23.80
CA LEU A 186 8.07 0.80 -24.77
C LEU A 186 9.17 -0.26 -24.79
N GLU A 187 9.74 -0.50 -25.95
CA GLU A 187 10.98 -1.25 -26.04
C GLU A 187 12.18 -0.31 -25.79
N PRO A 188 13.31 -0.80 -25.24
CA PRO A 188 14.53 0.01 -25.07
C PRO A 188 15.01 0.67 -26.37
N GLU A 189 14.72 0.10 -27.52
CA GLU A 189 15.17 0.57 -28.84
C GLU A 189 14.21 1.58 -29.51
N ASP A 190 13.02 1.83 -28.93
CA ASP A 190 12.06 2.79 -29.51
C ASP A 190 12.68 4.21 -29.56
N GLU A 191 12.85 4.76 -30.77
CA GLU A 191 13.50 6.06 -31.04
C GLU A 191 12.61 7.28 -30.78
N ALA A 192 11.29 7.13 -30.91
CA ALA A 192 10.34 8.24 -30.91
C ALA A 192 9.41 8.16 -29.69
N THR A 193 9.93 8.59 -28.54
CA THR A 193 9.23 8.54 -27.24
C THR A 193 9.18 9.93 -26.58
N ALA A 194 8.02 10.32 -26.07
CA ALA A 194 7.85 11.62 -25.43
C ALA A 194 8.44 11.65 -24.02
N ARG A 195 9.26 12.68 -23.76
CA ARG A 195 9.70 13.04 -22.40
C ARG A 195 8.53 13.52 -21.55
N ILE A 196 8.61 13.26 -20.24
CA ILE A 196 7.78 13.95 -19.24
C ILE A 196 8.29 15.38 -19.14
N VAL A 197 7.39 16.35 -19.12
CA VAL A 197 7.78 17.77 -19.02
C VAL A 197 7.03 18.44 -17.89
N TRP A 198 7.79 18.95 -16.92
CA TRP A 198 7.25 19.74 -15.83
C TRP A 198 6.72 21.07 -16.32
N HIS A 199 5.58 21.47 -15.77
CA HIS A 199 5.06 22.81 -15.99
C HIS A 199 5.96 23.84 -15.28
N PRO A 200 6.20 25.04 -15.82
CA PRO A 200 7.20 25.98 -15.28
C PRO A 200 6.93 26.49 -13.86
N ASP A 201 5.70 26.35 -13.36
CA ASP A 201 5.34 26.69 -11.97
C ASP A 201 5.69 25.58 -10.96
N GLY A 202 6.06 24.39 -11.42
CA GLY A 202 6.39 23.23 -10.59
C GLY A 202 5.21 22.59 -9.86
N THR A 203 3.97 22.96 -10.17
CA THR A 203 2.76 22.39 -9.52
C THR A 203 2.17 21.19 -10.26
N ALA A 204 2.58 20.98 -11.51
CA ALA A 204 2.13 19.86 -12.34
C ALA A 204 3.20 19.43 -13.36
N PHE A 205 3.02 18.23 -13.95
CA PHE A 205 3.78 17.77 -15.11
C PHE A 205 2.88 17.14 -16.18
N ALA A 206 3.34 17.18 -17.42
CA ALA A 206 2.67 16.61 -18.58
C ALA A 206 3.32 15.29 -19.01
N SER A 207 2.50 14.31 -19.39
CA SER A 207 2.94 13.04 -19.96
C SER A 207 2.07 12.65 -21.16
N ALA A 208 2.67 12.08 -22.19
CA ALA A 208 1.94 11.48 -23.31
C ALA A 208 1.32 10.14 -22.86
N GLU A 209 0.03 9.97 -23.13
CA GLU A 209 -0.72 8.75 -22.82
C GLU A 209 -0.68 7.74 -23.97
N ALA A 210 -0.85 6.45 -23.66
CA ALA A 210 -1.00 5.41 -24.69
C ALA A 210 -2.19 5.66 -25.65
N THR A 211 -3.21 6.41 -25.19
CA THR A 211 -4.38 6.84 -25.96
C THR A 211 -4.08 8.00 -26.93
N ARG A 212 -2.83 8.49 -27.00
CA ARG A 212 -2.34 9.63 -27.82
C ARG A 212 -2.74 11.00 -27.29
N ASP A 213 -3.40 11.06 -26.15
CA ASP A 213 -3.70 12.30 -25.46
C ASP A 213 -2.53 12.74 -24.56
N ILE A 214 -2.53 13.99 -24.10
CA ILE A 214 -1.54 14.47 -23.11
C ILE A 214 -2.23 14.62 -21.75
N ALA A 215 -1.81 13.84 -20.77
CA ALA A 215 -2.31 13.87 -19.41
C ALA A 215 -1.48 14.82 -18.53
N ILE A 216 -2.17 15.59 -17.67
CA ILE A 216 -1.58 16.49 -16.68
C ILE A 216 -1.76 15.90 -15.29
N PHE A 217 -0.65 15.79 -14.56
CA PHE A 217 -0.57 15.25 -13.21
C PHE A 217 -0.23 16.36 -12.22
N SER A 218 -1.01 16.46 -11.14
CA SER A 218 -0.80 17.42 -10.05
C SER A 218 0.19 16.89 -9.02
N VAL A 219 1.06 17.76 -8.50
CA VAL A 219 2.07 17.43 -7.47
C VAL A 219 1.44 17.17 -6.10
N GLY A 220 0.28 17.77 -5.80
CA GLY A 220 -0.37 17.65 -4.49
C GLY A 220 -0.88 16.23 -4.23
N GLU A 221 -1.55 15.64 -5.22
CA GLU A 221 -2.16 14.30 -5.11
C GLU A 221 -1.48 13.23 -5.98
N TRP A 222 -0.55 13.61 -6.87
CA TRP A 222 0.09 12.74 -7.85
C TRP A 222 -0.90 11.99 -8.76
N LYS A 223 -2.06 12.60 -9.02
CA LYS A 223 -3.14 12.05 -9.85
C LYS A 223 -3.30 12.82 -11.15
N LYS A 224 -3.84 12.11 -12.15
CA LYS A 224 -4.31 12.68 -13.42
C LYS A 224 -5.50 13.59 -13.14
N GLU A 225 -5.36 14.87 -13.46
CA GLU A 225 -6.44 15.84 -13.24
C GLU A 225 -7.06 16.32 -14.54
N LYS A 226 -6.23 16.63 -15.55
CA LYS A 226 -6.73 17.09 -16.85
C LYS A 226 -6.04 16.41 -18.02
N VAL A 227 -6.67 16.52 -19.17
CA VAL A 227 -6.21 15.90 -20.42
C VAL A 227 -6.35 16.88 -21.58
N PHE A 228 -5.34 16.99 -22.43
CA PHE A 228 -5.43 17.61 -23.76
C PHE A 228 -5.77 16.50 -24.75
N SER A 229 -7.03 16.42 -25.17
CA SER A 229 -7.55 15.31 -25.96
C SER A 229 -7.85 15.66 -27.42
N GLY A 230 -7.80 14.64 -28.28
CA GLY A 230 -8.30 14.72 -29.66
C GLY A 230 -7.51 15.63 -30.62
N GLY A 231 -6.22 15.86 -30.33
CA GLY A 231 -5.34 16.68 -31.17
C GLY A 231 -4.60 15.90 -32.23
N HIS A 232 -3.82 14.90 -31.79
CA HIS A 232 -2.96 14.07 -32.62
C HIS A 232 -3.65 12.77 -33.05
N ASN A 233 -3.39 12.37 -34.30
CA ASN A 233 -3.89 11.10 -34.85
C ASN A 233 -2.88 9.96 -34.74
N GLY A 234 -1.66 10.24 -34.26
CA GLY A 234 -0.57 9.29 -34.06
C GLY A 234 0.02 9.45 -32.66
N GLU A 235 1.01 8.61 -32.33
CA GLU A 235 1.69 8.67 -31.03
C GLU A 235 2.42 10.01 -30.87
N VAL A 236 2.29 10.62 -29.70
CA VAL A 236 3.00 11.86 -29.35
C VAL A 236 4.47 11.53 -29.12
N THR A 237 5.35 12.20 -29.87
CA THR A 237 6.79 11.96 -29.87
C THR A 237 7.57 12.99 -29.05
N ALA A 238 7.05 14.21 -28.93
CA ALA A 238 7.70 15.27 -28.14
C ALA A 238 6.67 16.24 -27.55
N ILE A 239 7.00 16.80 -26.38
CA ILE A 239 6.19 17.75 -25.63
C ILE A 239 7.11 18.86 -25.13
N SER A 240 6.67 20.13 -25.12
CA SER A 240 7.41 21.22 -24.47
C SER A 240 6.47 22.36 -24.05
N TRP A 241 6.63 22.82 -22.81
CA TRP A 241 5.91 24.00 -22.32
C TRP A 241 6.59 25.29 -22.80
N SER A 242 5.77 26.29 -23.09
CA SER A 242 6.25 27.67 -23.17
C SER A 242 6.83 28.13 -21.82
N PRO A 243 7.79 29.07 -21.79
CA PRO A 243 8.47 29.49 -20.56
C PRO A 243 7.55 30.03 -19.46
N ASN A 244 6.40 30.60 -19.84
CA ASN A 244 5.41 31.13 -18.92
C ASN A 244 4.25 30.16 -18.64
N GLY A 245 4.28 28.94 -19.20
CA GLY A 245 3.26 27.91 -19.01
C GLY A 245 1.93 28.18 -19.71
N ALA A 246 1.78 29.26 -20.48
CA ALA A 246 0.51 29.63 -21.10
C ALA A 246 0.15 28.78 -22.33
N LEU A 247 1.17 28.18 -22.96
CA LEU A 247 1.07 27.34 -24.15
C LEU A 247 1.86 26.03 -23.98
N LEU A 248 1.37 24.99 -24.65
CA LEU A 248 2.02 23.67 -24.77
C LEU A 248 2.22 23.36 -26.25
N ALA A 249 3.44 23.03 -26.67
CA ALA A 249 3.71 22.48 -28.00
C ALA A 249 3.87 20.96 -27.92
N THR A 250 3.23 20.24 -28.83
CA THR A 250 3.34 18.78 -28.96
C THR A 250 3.59 18.37 -30.39
N ALA A 251 4.35 17.30 -30.59
CA ALA A 251 4.60 16.71 -31.89
C ALA A 251 4.20 15.23 -31.89
N GLY A 252 3.76 14.70 -33.03
CA GLY A 252 3.36 13.31 -33.15
C GLY A 252 3.77 12.63 -34.44
N LYS A 253 3.67 11.30 -34.46
CA LYS A 253 3.90 10.45 -35.64
C LYS A 253 2.89 10.69 -36.76
N ASP A 254 1.86 11.49 -36.52
CA ASP A 254 0.94 11.99 -37.55
C ASP A 254 1.54 13.10 -38.43
N GLY A 255 2.81 13.47 -38.18
CA GLY A 255 3.53 14.48 -38.95
C GLY A 255 3.04 15.89 -38.68
N ARG A 256 2.51 16.11 -37.47
CA ARG A 256 1.98 17.40 -37.03
C ARG A 256 2.66 17.86 -35.77
N VAL A 257 2.87 19.17 -35.69
CA VAL A 257 3.17 19.90 -34.46
C VAL A 257 1.94 20.73 -34.12
N LEU A 258 1.40 20.54 -32.92
CA LEU A 258 0.21 21.23 -32.42
C LEU A 258 0.61 22.21 -31.33
N LEU A 259 -0.02 23.38 -31.37
CA LEU A 259 0.10 24.38 -30.32
C LEU A 259 -1.21 24.45 -29.55
N TRP A 260 -1.15 24.25 -28.23
CA TRP A 260 -2.30 24.23 -27.34
C TRP A 260 -2.29 25.42 -26.40
N GLU A 261 -3.48 25.93 -26.08
CA GLU A 261 -3.66 26.87 -24.97
C GLU A 261 -3.88 26.11 -23.66
N THR A 262 -3.07 26.40 -22.64
CA THR A 262 -3.10 25.68 -21.35
C THR A 262 -4.45 25.80 -20.63
N LYS A 263 -5.07 26.97 -20.66
CA LYS A 263 -6.33 27.24 -19.92
C LYS A 263 -7.54 26.56 -20.54
N THR A 264 -7.68 26.68 -21.86
CA THR A 264 -8.85 26.16 -22.58
C THR A 264 -8.65 24.72 -23.07
N GLN A 265 -7.40 24.24 -23.08
CA GLN A 265 -7.00 22.93 -23.59
C GLN A 265 -7.37 22.69 -25.04
N LYS A 266 -7.51 23.77 -25.81
CA LYS A 266 -7.81 23.73 -27.25
C LYS A 266 -6.54 23.90 -28.06
N VAL A 267 -6.52 23.25 -29.22
CA VAL A 267 -5.52 23.48 -30.25
C VAL A 267 -5.75 24.87 -30.84
N LEU A 268 -4.75 25.73 -30.74
CA LEU A 268 -4.73 27.05 -31.38
C LEU A 268 -4.27 26.92 -32.84
N GLU A 269 -3.17 26.23 -33.07
CA GLU A 269 -2.53 26.14 -34.39
C GLU A 269 -2.03 24.73 -34.69
N ARG A 270 -1.97 24.42 -35.99
CA ARG A 270 -1.48 23.14 -36.51
C ARG A 270 -0.42 23.38 -37.58
N TYR A 271 0.75 22.78 -37.39
CA TYR A 271 1.87 22.85 -38.33
C TYR A 271 2.20 21.47 -38.87
N ASP A 272 2.37 21.35 -40.18
CA ASP A 272 2.71 20.09 -40.83
C ASP A 272 4.24 19.94 -40.92
N PHE A 273 4.80 19.14 -40.01
CA PHE A 273 6.21 18.77 -39.96
C PHE A 273 6.33 17.26 -39.68
N ALA A 274 6.86 16.52 -40.65
CA ALA A 274 7.00 15.08 -40.54
C ALA A 274 8.15 14.68 -39.60
N ASN A 275 8.02 13.50 -38.98
CA ASN A 275 9.10 12.79 -38.29
C ASN A 275 9.80 13.55 -37.14
N VAL A 276 9.10 14.43 -36.43
CA VAL A 276 9.68 15.16 -35.29
C VAL A 276 9.93 14.22 -34.11
N ILE A 277 11.14 14.24 -33.55
CA ILE A 277 11.56 13.37 -32.42
C ILE A 277 11.75 14.18 -31.13
N ASN A 278 12.36 15.37 -31.19
CA ASN A 278 12.65 16.19 -30.01
C ASN A 278 12.19 17.63 -30.25
N LEU A 279 11.77 18.31 -29.18
CA LEU A 279 11.14 19.63 -29.23
C LEU A 279 11.52 20.41 -27.97
N ALA A 280 12.08 21.61 -28.15
CA ALA A 280 12.38 22.52 -27.05
C ALA A 280 11.95 23.95 -27.38
N TRP A 281 11.22 24.53 -26.44
CA TRP A 281 10.89 25.95 -26.48
C TRP A 281 12.08 26.80 -26.05
N HIS A 282 12.30 27.91 -26.76
CA HIS A 282 13.34 28.86 -26.39
C HIS A 282 13.03 29.51 -25.01
N PRO A 283 13.98 29.62 -24.08
CA PRO A 283 13.72 30.12 -22.71
C PRO A 283 13.05 31.49 -22.60
N ASN A 284 13.39 32.44 -23.49
CA ASN A 284 12.86 33.81 -23.44
C ASN A 284 12.08 34.29 -24.68
N ASN A 285 12.24 33.64 -25.83
CA ASN A 285 11.75 34.13 -27.12
C ASN A 285 10.60 33.28 -27.63
N ASN A 286 9.78 33.85 -28.52
CA ASN A 286 8.78 33.10 -29.28
C ASN A 286 9.45 32.31 -30.41
N SER A 287 10.26 31.31 -30.05
CA SER A 287 10.94 30.42 -30.98
C SER A 287 10.84 28.99 -30.47
N LEU A 288 10.56 28.05 -31.38
CA LEU A 288 10.51 26.63 -31.09
C LEU A 288 11.53 25.90 -31.96
N SER A 289 12.40 25.14 -31.34
CA SER A 289 13.33 24.27 -32.06
C SER A 289 12.92 22.82 -31.93
N PHE A 290 13.05 22.09 -33.03
CA PHE A 290 12.76 20.67 -33.07
C PHE A 290 13.69 19.95 -34.04
N THR A 291 13.94 18.67 -33.77
CA THR A 291 14.74 17.79 -34.64
C THR A 291 13.89 16.67 -35.21
N THR A 292 14.28 16.18 -36.38
CA THR A 292 13.60 15.09 -37.09
C THR A 292 14.40 13.80 -37.11
N SER A 293 13.76 12.66 -37.43
CA SER A 293 14.43 11.37 -37.67
C SER A 293 15.40 11.41 -38.85
N ASP A 294 15.22 12.37 -39.75
CA ASP A 294 16.09 12.55 -40.92
C ASP A 294 17.40 13.27 -40.55
N GLY A 295 17.56 13.67 -39.28
CA GLY A 295 18.76 14.34 -38.78
C GLY A 295 18.74 15.86 -38.99
N GLU A 296 17.59 16.45 -39.29
CA GLU A 296 17.48 17.90 -39.52
C GLU A 296 17.11 18.65 -38.24
N LEU A 297 17.68 19.84 -38.07
CA LEU A 297 17.27 20.81 -37.06
C LEU A 297 16.44 21.91 -37.70
N PHE A 298 15.27 22.17 -37.13
CA PHE A 298 14.42 23.32 -37.46
C PHE A 298 14.43 24.30 -36.28
N ILE A 299 14.59 25.58 -36.59
CA ILE A 299 14.40 26.69 -35.66
C ILE A 299 13.26 27.53 -36.23
N TYR A 300 12.09 27.44 -35.60
CA TYR A 300 10.88 28.15 -36.01
C TYR A 300 10.73 29.40 -35.16
N ASP A 301 11.21 30.53 -35.68
CA ASP A 301 10.96 31.84 -35.07
C ASP A 301 9.53 32.30 -35.37
N GLY A 302 8.81 32.73 -34.33
CA GLY A 302 7.44 33.22 -34.45
C GLY A 302 6.39 32.13 -34.59
N ILE A 303 6.59 30.96 -33.95
CA ILE A 303 5.63 29.85 -34.00
C ILE A 303 4.25 30.23 -33.44
N VAL A 304 4.20 31.17 -32.49
CA VAL A 304 2.92 31.72 -32.03
C VAL A 304 2.53 32.90 -32.92
N PRO A 305 1.39 32.84 -33.64
CA PRO A 305 0.92 33.94 -34.47
C PRO A 305 0.74 35.22 -33.66
N ARG A 306 0.82 36.38 -34.33
CA ARG A 306 0.69 37.71 -33.68
C ARG A 306 -0.59 37.86 -32.85
N GLU A 307 -1.66 37.16 -33.23
CA GLU A 307 -2.95 37.15 -32.53
C GLU A 307 -2.85 36.52 -31.12
N HIS A 308 -1.99 35.51 -30.96
CA HIS A 308 -1.81 34.78 -29.71
C HIS A 308 -0.53 35.14 -28.95
N GLN A 309 0.32 36.01 -29.50
CA GLN A 309 1.51 36.54 -28.82
C GLN A 309 1.25 37.17 -27.44
N PRO A 310 0.11 37.83 -27.17
CA PRO A 310 -0.20 38.32 -25.82
C PRO A 310 -0.22 37.20 -24.76
N LEU A 311 -0.46 35.94 -25.15
CA LEU A 311 -0.40 34.80 -24.22
C LEU A 311 1.02 34.54 -23.71
N LEU A 312 2.05 34.74 -24.54
CA LEU A 312 3.47 34.59 -24.15
C LEU A 312 3.97 35.76 -23.28
N GLN A 313 3.36 36.93 -23.39
CA GLN A 313 3.73 38.11 -22.60
C GLN A 313 3.10 38.11 -21.19
N LYS A 314 2.19 37.17 -20.90
CA LYS A 314 1.61 37.03 -19.56
C LYS A 314 2.67 36.59 -18.54
N PRO A 315 2.55 37.00 -17.27
CA PRO A 315 3.34 36.40 -16.19
C PRO A 315 3.04 34.90 -16.13
N LEU A 316 3.93 34.16 -15.45
CA LEU A 316 3.81 32.72 -15.22
C LEU A 316 2.35 32.34 -14.90
N GLN A 317 1.72 31.58 -15.80
CA GLN A 317 0.37 31.07 -15.60
C GLN A 317 0.44 29.87 -14.68
N ALA A 318 -0.61 29.65 -13.88
CA ALA A 318 -0.73 28.43 -13.09
C ALA A 318 -1.05 27.23 -13.99
N ALA A 319 -0.57 26.05 -13.60
CA ALA A 319 -0.87 24.80 -14.26
C ALA A 319 -2.39 24.55 -14.31
N PRO A 320 -2.89 23.81 -15.31
CA PRO A 320 -4.32 23.56 -15.47
C PRO A 320 -4.79 22.42 -14.55
N ILE A 321 -4.78 22.67 -13.24
CA ILE A 321 -5.22 21.75 -12.17
C ILE A 321 -6.57 22.18 -11.56
N PHE A 322 -7.30 21.27 -10.91
CA PHE A 322 -8.49 21.59 -10.12
C PHE A 322 -8.04 22.31 -8.84
N SER A 323 -8.47 23.55 -8.66
CA SER A 323 -8.08 24.35 -7.49
C SER A 323 -8.70 23.77 -6.21
N GLY A 324 -7.91 23.03 -5.44
CA GLY A 324 -8.21 22.74 -4.04
C GLY A 324 -7.88 23.95 -3.13
N PRO A 325 -8.48 24.03 -1.92
CA PRO A 325 -8.36 25.18 -1.02
C PRO A 325 -6.94 25.47 -0.52
N LEU A 326 -6.01 24.52 -0.65
CA LEU A 326 -4.60 24.69 -0.27
C LEU A 326 -3.81 25.59 -1.24
N THR A 327 -4.27 25.77 -2.47
CA THR A 327 -3.58 26.56 -3.50
C THR A 327 -3.80 28.08 -3.34
N GLU A 328 -4.89 28.50 -2.69
CA GLU A 328 -5.17 29.92 -2.41
C GLU A 328 -4.24 30.51 -1.35
N ILE A 329 -3.67 29.67 -0.46
CA ILE A 329 -2.73 30.12 0.59
C ILE A 329 -1.39 30.53 -0.02
N LEU A 330 -0.94 29.84 -1.08
CA LEU A 330 0.30 30.20 -1.79
C LEU A 330 0.15 31.48 -2.63
N ASN A 331 -1.06 31.76 -3.13
CA ASN A 331 -1.34 32.96 -3.94
C ASN A 331 -1.41 34.26 -3.11
N ASN A 332 -1.38 34.20 -1.77
CA ASN A 332 -1.43 35.37 -0.89
C ASN A 332 -0.08 35.78 -0.28
N VAL A 333 1.02 35.12 -0.63
CA VAL A 333 2.35 35.52 -0.17
C VAL A 333 2.92 36.60 -1.11
N ARG A 334 2.76 37.87 -0.74
CA ARG A 334 3.43 39.00 -1.42
C ARG A 334 4.96 38.91 -1.24
N PRO A 335 5.77 39.23 -2.26
CA PRO A 335 7.22 39.22 -2.15
C PRO A 335 7.72 40.35 -1.23
N PRO A 336 8.85 40.17 -0.52
CA PRO A 336 9.39 41.19 0.36
C PRO A 336 9.99 42.35 -0.46
N LEU A 337 9.54 43.57 -0.18
CA LEU A 337 10.10 44.79 -0.76
C LEU A 337 11.47 45.09 -0.15
N ALA A 338 12.48 45.22 -1.00
CA ALA A 338 13.83 45.65 -0.63
C ALA A 338 13.95 47.19 -0.49
N ASN A 339 14.80 47.60 0.46
CA ASN A 339 15.46 48.91 0.62
C ASN A 339 14.65 50.13 1.12
N ARG A 340 14.85 50.49 2.41
CA ARG A 340 15.30 51.84 2.81
C ARG A 340 15.99 51.84 4.21
N PRO A 341 16.92 52.78 4.47
CA PRO A 341 18.04 52.58 5.39
C PRO A 341 17.79 53.03 6.84
N LYS A 342 18.66 52.52 7.72
CA LYS A 342 18.77 52.79 9.16
C LYS A 342 18.98 54.28 9.48
N GLN A 343 18.25 54.79 10.47
CA GLN A 343 18.79 55.77 11.41
C GLN A 343 18.34 55.48 12.85
N SER A 344 19.30 55.65 13.74
CA SER A 344 19.37 55.26 15.14
C SER A 344 18.90 56.36 16.10
N VAL A 345 18.20 56.01 17.18
CA VAL A 345 18.37 56.66 18.49
C VAL A 345 18.22 55.63 19.62
N GLU A 346 19.30 55.50 20.38
CA GLU A 346 19.52 54.82 21.66
C GLU A 346 18.65 55.38 22.82
N ARG A 347 18.05 54.60 23.72
CA ARG A 347 18.54 54.06 25.04
C ARG A 347 17.25 53.71 25.83
N ARG A 348 17.11 52.74 26.75
CA ARG A 348 18.02 52.01 27.64
C ARG A 348 17.24 50.84 28.29
N ALA A 349 17.93 49.71 28.45
CA ALA A 349 17.91 48.75 29.57
C ALA A 349 16.62 48.05 30.08
N ARG A 350 16.61 46.73 29.81
CA ARG A 350 16.25 45.54 30.63
C ARG A 350 14.77 45.12 30.80
N THR A 351 14.58 43.85 30.44
CA THR A 351 13.49 42.86 30.65
C THR A 351 13.34 42.43 32.13
N PRO A 352 12.38 41.53 32.53
CA PRO A 352 11.41 40.75 31.73
C PRO A 352 9.94 40.69 32.24
N ASP A 353 9.07 40.28 31.31
CA ASP A 353 7.86 39.44 31.38
C ASP A 353 6.80 39.61 32.48
N SER A 354 5.56 39.90 32.09
CA SER A 354 4.50 38.89 31.85
C SER A 354 3.15 39.52 31.49
N LEU A 355 2.47 38.91 30.51
CA LEU A 355 1.00 38.76 30.27
C LEU A 355 0.01 39.92 30.54
N ASP A 356 -0.97 40.05 29.63
CA ASP A 356 -2.41 40.38 29.87
C ASP A 356 -3.09 41.62 29.24
N ASP A 357 -2.45 42.53 28.51
CA ASP A 357 -3.10 43.86 28.30
C ASP A 357 -3.53 44.30 26.88
N VAL A 358 -3.73 43.41 25.88
CA VAL A 358 -4.20 43.89 24.55
C VAL A 358 -5.21 42.97 23.87
N LEU A 359 -6.26 42.56 24.59
CA LEU A 359 -7.49 42.09 23.95
C LEU A 359 -8.71 42.52 24.77
N ASP A 360 -9.21 43.74 24.55
CA ASP A 360 -10.66 43.96 24.43
C ASP A 360 -11.05 45.32 23.81
N TYR A 361 -12.27 45.33 23.24
CA TYR A 361 -13.17 46.44 22.84
C TYR A 361 -13.00 47.09 21.45
N ASP A 362 -14.05 47.36 20.65
CA ASP A 362 -15.51 47.11 20.70
C ASP A 362 -16.15 47.65 19.38
N VAL A 363 -17.47 47.47 19.27
CA VAL A 363 -18.51 48.18 18.48
C VAL A 363 -18.77 47.61 17.08
N GLY A 364 -19.97 47.14 16.68
CA GLY A 364 -21.34 47.29 17.16
C GLY A 364 -22.23 47.80 16.00
N MET A 365 -23.36 47.11 15.72
CA MET A 365 -24.66 47.60 15.21
C MET A 365 -25.47 46.51 14.43
N GLU A 366 -26.55 46.03 15.07
CA GLU A 366 -27.98 45.86 14.63
C GLU A 366 -28.28 45.46 13.16
N ASP A 367 -29.16 44.50 12.83
CA ASP A 367 -30.63 44.48 13.07
C ASP A 367 -31.31 43.20 12.47
N PHE A 368 -32.58 42.95 12.83
CA PHE A 368 -33.64 42.08 12.23
C PHE A 368 -34.18 40.78 12.92
N VAL A 369 -35.25 41.01 13.72
CA VAL A 369 -36.61 40.39 13.80
C VAL A 369 -36.89 39.14 14.67
N GLU A 370 -37.79 39.37 15.64
CA GLU A 370 -38.58 38.43 16.47
C GLU A 370 -39.94 38.07 15.82
N ASP A 371 -40.45 36.84 16.08
CA ASP A 371 -41.85 36.51 16.49
C ASP A 371 -41.87 34.99 16.88
N ASP A 372 -42.20 34.63 18.14
CA ASP A 372 -43.54 34.15 18.62
C ASP A 372 -43.70 32.63 18.38
N ASP A 373 -44.18 31.72 19.24
CA ASP A 373 -44.99 31.66 20.46
C ASP A 373 -44.61 30.34 21.22
N GLY A 374 -44.50 30.23 22.55
CA GLY A 374 -45.61 30.16 23.49
C GLY A 374 -45.76 28.76 24.15
N ALA A 375 -45.39 28.68 25.46
CA ALA A 375 -45.88 27.77 26.54
C ALA A 375 -44.70 27.33 27.44
N GLY A 376 -44.53 27.78 28.70
CA GLY A 376 -45.45 27.66 29.84
C GLY A 376 -45.38 26.22 30.38
N TYR A 377 -45.03 25.87 31.62
CA TYR A 377 -45.29 26.50 32.91
C TYR A 377 -44.41 25.88 34.02
N ALA A 378 -44.50 26.52 35.19
CA ALA A 378 -44.02 26.15 36.53
C ALA A 378 -42.66 26.77 36.88
N GLU A 379 -42.68 28.07 37.16
CA GLU A 379 -42.83 28.66 38.51
C GLU A 379 -41.56 28.44 39.33
N ASP A 380 -40.64 29.39 39.28
CA ASP A 380 -40.61 30.62 40.09
C ASP A 380 -40.52 30.39 41.59
N LEU A 381 -39.49 31.08 42.10
CA LEU A 381 -39.30 31.68 43.41
C LEU A 381 -38.31 30.95 44.31
N ALA A 382 -37.36 31.63 44.92
CA ALA A 382 -36.81 32.95 44.69
C ALA A 382 -35.60 33.02 45.62
N ARG A 383 -34.61 33.81 45.19
CA ARG A 383 -33.80 34.69 46.02
C ARG A 383 -33.25 34.11 47.32
N GLY A 384 -31.91 34.11 47.39
CA GLY A 384 -31.31 34.59 48.63
C GLY A 384 -29.86 34.21 48.85
N LYS A 385 -28.97 35.06 48.32
CA LYS A 385 -27.86 35.69 49.06
C LYS A 385 -27.00 34.82 49.98
N ARG A 386 -25.69 34.82 49.61
CA ARG A 386 -24.51 35.08 50.46
C ARG A 386 -24.26 34.07 51.60
N ALA A 387 -23.07 33.84 52.11
CA ALA A 387 -21.69 34.13 51.78
C ALA A 387 -20.91 33.08 52.59
N GLY A 388 -19.65 32.86 52.25
CA GLY A 388 -18.87 31.72 52.76
C GLY A 388 -18.58 31.74 54.26
N SER A 389 -18.08 30.61 54.75
CA SER A 389 -16.92 30.55 55.63
C SER A 389 -16.57 29.10 55.98
N HIS A 390 -15.27 28.81 55.92
CA HIS A 390 -14.52 27.93 56.82
C HIS A 390 -14.73 26.40 56.79
N LEU A 391 -13.72 25.74 56.20
CA LEU A 391 -12.75 24.81 56.81
C LEU A 391 -13.22 23.70 57.79
N ASP A 392 -12.63 22.53 57.50
CA ASP A 392 -12.19 21.43 58.35
C ASP A 392 -13.15 20.28 58.75
N ASP A 393 -12.80 19.13 58.16
CA ASP A 393 -12.52 17.81 58.75
C ASP A 393 -13.59 16.95 59.46
N ALA A 394 -13.65 15.73 58.93
CA ALA A 394 -13.70 14.42 59.61
C ALA A 394 -15.02 13.89 60.23
N ASP A 395 -15.43 12.77 59.60
CA ASP A 395 -16.10 11.57 60.14
C ASP A 395 -17.55 11.62 60.65
N GLY A 396 -18.43 10.84 59.99
CA GLY A 396 -19.63 10.32 60.66
C GLY A 396 -20.86 9.90 59.83
N ARG A 397 -20.73 8.88 58.96
CA ARG A 397 -21.82 7.93 58.55
C ARG A 397 -22.93 8.40 57.59
N PRO A 398 -23.54 7.44 56.83
CA PRO A 398 -23.69 7.56 55.39
C PRO A 398 -25.04 8.13 54.97
N ASP A 399 -25.02 9.21 54.20
CA ASP A 399 -26.19 9.60 53.44
C ASP A 399 -26.45 8.59 52.33
N LYS A 400 -27.62 7.97 52.42
CA LYS A 400 -28.30 7.25 51.35
C LYS A 400 -28.45 8.17 50.14
N ARG A 401 -27.39 8.33 49.35
CA ARG A 401 -27.48 8.85 47.99
C ARG A 401 -27.77 7.69 47.06
N LEU A 402 -28.89 7.82 46.38
CA LEU A 402 -29.30 7.03 45.22
C LEU A 402 -28.08 6.60 44.38
N LEU A 403 -27.68 5.35 44.55
CA LEU A 403 -26.88 4.62 43.58
C LEU A 403 -27.77 4.41 42.36
N THR A 404 -27.79 5.37 41.44
CA THR A 404 -27.84 4.98 40.04
C THR A 404 -26.61 4.10 39.85
N SER A 405 -26.83 2.80 39.77
CA SER A 405 -25.79 1.83 39.47
C SER A 405 -25.28 2.14 38.06
N PHE A 406 -24.30 3.04 37.96
CA PHE A 406 -23.45 3.12 36.78
C PHE A 406 -22.65 1.81 36.77
N THR A 407 -23.24 0.78 36.19
CA THR A 407 -22.57 -0.48 35.95
C THR A 407 -21.35 -0.18 35.09
N LYS A 408 -20.15 -0.38 35.64
CA LYS A 408 -18.91 -0.19 34.89
C LYS A 408 -18.96 -1.09 33.64
N PRO A 409 -18.57 -0.58 32.47
CA PRO A 409 -18.54 -1.40 31.28
C PRO A 409 -17.55 -2.57 31.46
N LYS A 410 -17.99 -3.77 31.08
CA LYS A 410 -17.18 -4.98 31.07
C LYS A 410 -16.25 -4.93 29.85
N VAL A 411 -14.96 -4.73 30.11
CA VAL A 411 -13.90 -4.78 29.10
C VAL A 411 -13.28 -6.17 29.04
N HIS A 412 -12.78 -6.57 27.89
CA HIS A 412 -12.04 -7.82 27.75
C HIS A 412 -10.66 -7.69 28.43
N PRO A 413 -10.27 -8.65 29.29
CA PRO A 413 -8.96 -8.63 29.94
C PRO A 413 -7.84 -8.93 28.93
N PRO A 414 -6.61 -8.49 29.20
CA PRO A 414 -5.47 -8.82 28.34
C PRO A 414 -5.25 -10.33 28.27
N LEU A 415 -4.94 -10.82 27.08
CA LEU A 415 -4.87 -12.25 26.78
C LEU A 415 -3.55 -12.57 26.07
N GLN A 416 -2.80 -13.54 26.60
CA GLN A 416 -1.66 -14.15 25.92
C GLN A 416 -2.09 -15.51 25.35
N PRO A 417 -2.11 -15.69 24.01
CA PRO A 417 -2.49 -16.95 23.39
C PRO A 417 -1.66 -18.13 23.91
N GLY A 418 -2.31 -19.26 24.19
CA GLY A 418 -1.63 -20.48 24.67
C GLY A 418 -1.14 -20.44 26.12
N SER A 419 -1.45 -19.40 26.90
CA SER A 419 -1.11 -19.33 28.32
C SER A 419 -2.23 -19.87 29.22
N THR A 420 -1.87 -20.37 30.40
CA THR A 420 -2.84 -20.83 31.42
C THR A 420 -2.69 -20.07 32.73
N PRO A 421 -3.75 -19.97 33.54
CA PRO A 421 -3.64 -19.55 34.93
C PRO A 421 -2.77 -20.48 35.77
N TRP A 422 -2.37 -20.02 36.96
CA TRP A 422 -1.68 -20.87 37.95
C TRP A 422 -2.59 -21.99 38.45
N ARG A 423 -2.11 -23.23 38.41
CA ARG A 423 -2.77 -24.40 39.00
C ARG A 423 -1.77 -25.11 39.91
N GLY A 424 -1.88 -24.88 41.21
CA GLY A 424 -0.82 -25.23 42.17
C GLY A 424 0.40 -24.33 41.95
N ASN A 425 1.59 -24.91 41.83
CA ASN A 425 2.84 -24.18 41.60
C ASN A 425 3.31 -24.20 40.13
N ARG A 426 2.47 -24.60 39.18
CA ARG A 426 2.84 -24.70 37.76
C ARG A 426 1.80 -24.05 36.85
N ARG A 427 2.25 -23.59 35.69
CA ARG A 427 1.39 -23.16 34.58
C ARG A 427 2.12 -23.18 33.24
N TYR A 428 1.37 -23.19 32.15
CA TYR A 428 1.90 -22.96 30.81
C TYR A 428 1.95 -21.46 30.51
N LEU A 429 3.09 -20.99 30.02
CA LEU A 429 3.26 -19.63 29.49
C LEU A 429 2.89 -19.56 28.00
N CYS A 430 3.16 -20.65 27.26
CA CYS A 430 2.86 -20.78 25.85
C CYS A 430 2.64 -22.26 25.52
N LEU A 431 1.66 -22.54 24.66
CA LEU A 431 1.40 -23.86 24.12
C LEU A 431 1.00 -23.67 22.65
N ASN A 432 1.82 -24.20 21.74
CA ASN A 432 1.62 -24.10 20.30
C ASN A 432 1.95 -25.46 19.62
N LEU A 433 2.12 -25.48 18.30
CA LEU A 433 2.51 -26.68 17.53
C LEU A 433 4.01 -27.01 17.61
N THR A 434 4.87 -26.03 17.87
CA THR A 434 6.32 -26.26 17.97
C THR A 434 6.70 -26.93 19.31
N GLY A 435 5.96 -26.60 20.37
CA GLY A 435 6.31 -27.02 21.72
C GLY A 435 5.44 -26.40 22.80
N CYS A 436 5.91 -26.49 24.03
CA CYS A 436 5.31 -25.81 25.17
C CYS A 436 6.36 -25.19 26.08
N VAL A 437 5.98 -24.06 26.67
CA VAL A 437 6.78 -23.36 27.67
C VAL A 437 5.98 -23.35 28.95
N TRP A 438 6.55 -23.87 30.02
CA TRP A 438 5.90 -23.89 31.33
C TRP A 438 6.86 -23.43 32.41
N THR A 439 6.27 -22.91 33.49
CA THR A 439 7.01 -22.36 34.62
C THR A 439 6.58 -23.04 35.91
N VAL A 440 7.53 -23.18 36.83
CA VAL A 440 7.32 -23.66 38.19
C VAL A 440 7.73 -22.58 39.17
N ASP A 441 6.81 -22.24 40.06
CA ASP A 441 7.08 -21.34 41.17
C ASP A 441 7.86 -22.06 42.28
N GLN A 442 9.04 -21.53 42.62
CA GLN A 442 9.87 -21.98 43.75
C GLN A 442 9.95 -20.91 44.85
N GLU A 443 8.93 -20.05 44.97
CA GLU A 443 8.76 -18.96 45.95
C GLU A 443 9.73 -17.78 45.77
N THR A 444 11.01 -18.06 45.56
CA THR A 444 12.08 -17.05 45.40
C THR A 444 12.37 -16.71 43.95
N HIS A 445 12.25 -17.70 43.07
CA HIS A 445 12.50 -17.60 41.65
C HIS A 445 11.62 -18.62 40.92
N ASN A 446 11.43 -18.41 39.62
CA ASN A 446 10.74 -19.38 38.78
C ASN A 446 11.77 -20.29 38.09
N THR A 447 11.36 -21.51 37.77
CA THR A 447 12.10 -22.34 36.79
C THR A 447 11.28 -22.44 35.53
N VAL A 448 11.84 -21.97 34.42
CA VAL A 448 11.20 -22.03 33.11
C VAL A 448 11.78 -23.18 32.32
N THR A 449 10.90 -24.03 31.79
CA THR A 449 11.23 -25.16 30.93
C THR A 449 10.61 -24.94 29.56
N VAL A 450 11.43 -25.08 28.52
CA VAL A 450 11.01 -25.07 27.12
C VAL A 450 11.16 -26.49 26.59
N GLU A 451 10.04 -27.09 26.18
CA GLU A 451 9.97 -28.43 25.61
C GLU A 451 9.51 -28.34 24.15
N PHE A 452 10.23 -29.02 23.26
CA PHE A 452 9.88 -29.13 21.84
C PHE A 452 9.23 -30.47 21.57
N TYR A 453 8.25 -30.50 20.65
CA TYR A 453 7.64 -31.76 20.24
C TYR A 453 8.56 -32.55 19.31
N ASP A 454 9.30 -31.84 18.46
CA ASP A 454 10.37 -32.41 17.64
C ASP A 454 11.73 -32.22 18.32
N ARG A 455 12.21 -33.30 18.94
CA ARG A 455 13.51 -33.33 19.65
C ARG A 455 14.70 -33.51 18.71
N GLU A 456 14.46 -33.85 17.44
CA GLU A 456 15.53 -33.95 16.44
C GLU A 456 15.94 -32.55 15.98
N LEU A 457 14.97 -31.66 15.80
CA LEU A 457 15.20 -30.27 15.38
C LEU A 457 15.80 -29.41 16.51
N HIS A 458 15.21 -29.47 17.71
CA HIS A 458 15.62 -28.65 18.85
C HIS A 458 15.70 -29.45 20.15
N ARG A 459 16.67 -29.11 21.00
CA ARG A 459 16.83 -29.72 22.32
C ARG A 459 16.10 -28.92 23.38
N ASP A 460 15.36 -29.64 24.23
CA ASP A 460 14.73 -29.08 25.42
C ASP A 460 15.76 -28.40 26.33
N PHE A 461 15.36 -27.28 26.94
CA PHE A 461 16.21 -26.59 27.90
C PHE A 461 15.38 -26.00 29.04
N HIS A 462 16.02 -25.87 30.20
CA HIS A 462 15.45 -25.18 31.35
C HIS A 462 16.46 -24.19 31.93
N PHE A 463 15.97 -23.15 32.58
CA PHE A 463 16.81 -22.18 33.27
C PHE A 463 16.09 -21.57 34.47
N THR A 464 16.87 -21.06 35.41
CA THR A 464 16.37 -20.33 36.57
C THR A 464 16.03 -18.90 36.16
N ASP A 465 14.82 -18.48 36.46
CA ASP A 465 14.25 -17.18 36.12
C ASP A 465 14.09 -16.30 37.38
N PRO A 466 15.01 -15.34 37.60
CA PRO A 466 14.90 -14.36 38.68
C PRO A 466 13.98 -13.17 38.35
N TYR A 467 13.55 -13.02 37.09
CA TYR A 467 12.72 -11.89 36.63
C TYR A 467 11.22 -12.19 36.72
N LEU A 468 10.86 -13.45 36.97
CA LEU A 468 9.48 -13.92 37.08
C LEU A 468 8.69 -13.65 35.79
N TYR A 469 9.18 -14.16 34.67
CA TYR A 469 8.54 -14.08 33.37
C TYR A 469 7.11 -14.62 33.43
N ASP A 470 6.18 -13.79 32.98
CA ASP A 470 4.75 -14.06 33.06
C ASP A 470 4.10 -14.33 31.70
N ARG A 471 4.84 -14.09 30.60
CA ARG A 471 4.42 -14.37 29.23
C ARG A 471 5.57 -14.97 28.43
N ALA A 472 5.24 -15.84 27.49
CA ALA A 472 6.19 -16.37 26.53
C ALA A 472 5.55 -16.52 25.14
N CYS A 473 6.38 -16.50 24.11
CA CYS A 473 6.06 -16.94 22.75
C CYS A 473 7.16 -17.87 22.27
N LEU A 474 6.80 -18.87 21.48
CA LEU A 474 7.72 -19.85 20.92
C LEU A 474 7.49 -19.95 19.42
N ASN A 475 8.56 -20.00 18.63
CA ASN A 475 8.52 -20.37 17.21
C ASN A 475 9.73 -21.26 16.88
N GLU A 476 9.94 -21.58 15.61
CA GLU A 476 11.07 -22.41 15.16
C GLU A 476 12.43 -21.69 15.32
N HIS A 477 12.45 -20.36 15.34
CA HIS A 477 13.69 -19.59 15.39
C HIS A 477 14.14 -19.20 16.81
N GLY A 478 13.22 -19.11 17.77
CA GLY A 478 13.54 -18.72 19.13
C GLY A 478 12.37 -18.71 20.12
N THR A 479 12.70 -18.44 21.37
CA THR A 479 11.72 -18.19 22.44
C THR A 479 11.84 -16.77 22.94
N LEU A 480 10.67 -16.13 23.09
CA LEU A 480 10.51 -14.79 23.63
C LEU A 480 9.87 -14.88 25.02
N PHE A 481 10.35 -14.06 25.95
CA PHE A 481 9.83 -13.95 27.30
C PHE A 481 9.63 -12.48 27.67
N SER A 482 8.63 -12.22 28.52
CA SER A 482 8.52 -10.93 29.21
C SER A 482 8.03 -11.09 30.63
N ASN A 483 8.28 -10.06 31.43
CA ASN A 483 7.76 -9.92 32.77
C ASN A 483 7.11 -8.54 32.98
N ASN A 484 6.13 -8.49 33.88
CA ASN A 484 5.64 -7.25 34.46
C ASN A 484 6.04 -7.21 35.94
N PRO A 485 7.13 -6.51 36.29
CA PRO A 485 7.63 -6.50 37.65
C PRO A 485 6.70 -5.76 38.62
N THR A 486 6.53 -6.34 39.80
CA THR A 486 5.74 -5.76 40.91
C THR A 486 6.53 -4.70 41.68
N ASP A 487 7.87 -4.81 41.71
CA ASP A 487 8.77 -3.99 42.54
C ASP A 487 9.13 -2.61 41.94
N GLY A 488 8.39 -2.17 40.92
CA GLY A 488 8.64 -0.89 40.24
C GLY A 488 9.88 -0.85 39.33
N SER A 489 10.55 -1.99 39.12
CA SER A 489 11.56 -2.15 38.06
C SER A 489 10.92 -2.05 36.66
N PRO A 490 11.68 -1.79 35.60
CA PRO A 490 11.11 -1.75 34.24
C PRO A 490 10.74 -3.14 33.74
N ALA A 491 9.63 -3.25 33.00
CA ALA A 491 9.27 -4.47 32.28
C ALA A 491 10.39 -4.82 31.29
N THR A 492 10.74 -6.11 31.20
CA THR A 492 11.84 -6.59 30.37
C THR A 492 11.32 -7.53 29.29
N ILE A 493 11.89 -7.41 28.09
CA ILE A 493 11.74 -8.38 27.00
C ILE A 493 13.05 -9.14 26.88
N PHE A 494 12.97 -10.47 26.87
CA PHE A 494 14.10 -11.36 26.70
C PHE A 494 13.86 -12.28 25.51
N TYR A 495 14.71 -12.20 24.49
CA TYR A 495 14.66 -13.09 23.34
C TYR A 495 15.86 -14.02 23.34
N ARG A 496 15.60 -15.31 23.14
CA ARG A 496 16.60 -16.36 23.06
C ARG A 496 16.40 -17.14 21.76
N PRO A 497 17.24 -16.95 20.74
CA PRO A 497 17.20 -17.74 19.52
C PRO A 497 17.62 -19.21 19.78
N HIS A 498 17.09 -20.13 18.98
CA HIS A 498 17.38 -21.58 19.08
C HIS A 498 18.67 -21.97 18.39
N GLU A 499 18.93 -21.38 17.22
CA GLU A 499 20.12 -21.62 16.44
C GLU A 499 20.77 -20.28 16.07
N THR A 500 22.05 -20.12 16.40
CA THR A 500 22.84 -18.96 15.96
C THR A 500 24.27 -19.36 15.69
N TRP A 501 24.87 -18.74 14.67
CA TRP A 501 26.28 -18.96 14.31
C TRP A 501 27.26 -18.18 15.21
N THR A 502 26.75 -17.30 16.07
CA THR A 502 27.54 -16.43 16.96
C THR A 502 27.60 -16.95 18.40
N THR A 503 28.63 -16.55 19.15
CA THR A 503 28.86 -17.00 20.54
C THR A 503 27.89 -16.45 21.58
N ARG A 504 27.23 -15.31 21.32
CA ARG A 504 26.12 -14.78 22.13
C ARG A 504 25.11 -14.07 21.23
N ALA A 505 23.88 -14.56 21.24
CA ALA A 505 22.78 -13.98 20.47
C ALA A 505 21.51 -13.75 21.28
N ASP A 506 21.50 -14.13 22.56
CA ASP A 506 20.40 -13.80 23.45
C ASP A 506 20.52 -12.35 23.90
N TRP A 507 19.42 -11.61 23.87
CA TRP A 507 19.43 -10.19 24.20
C TRP A 507 18.22 -9.82 25.05
N ARG A 508 18.39 -8.78 25.86
CA ARG A 508 17.38 -8.25 26.77
C ARG A 508 17.25 -6.76 26.57
N THR A 509 16.02 -6.27 26.57
CA THR A 509 15.73 -4.82 26.58
C THR A 509 14.70 -4.48 27.65
N GLN A 510 14.81 -3.27 28.20
CA GLN A 510 13.93 -2.77 29.25
C GLN A 510 13.01 -1.69 28.69
N LEU A 511 11.74 -1.74 29.07
CA LEU A 511 10.77 -0.71 28.73
C LEU A 511 10.90 0.52 29.67
N PRO A 512 10.42 1.69 29.24
CA PRO A 512 10.32 2.85 30.11
C PRO A 512 9.53 2.56 31.39
N LYS A 513 9.90 3.22 32.50
CA LYS A 513 9.22 3.06 33.80
C LYS A 513 7.72 3.36 33.69
N GLY A 514 6.89 2.54 34.34
CA GLY A 514 5.42 2.67 34.32
C GLY A 514 4.76 2.22 33.01
N GLU A 515 5.50 1.54 32.12
CA GLU A 515 4.95 0.85 30.95
C GLU A 515 5.08 -0.66 31.15
N PHE A 516 3.96 -1.37 31.03
CA PHE A 516 3.88 -2.83 31.20
C PHE A 516 3.39 -3.49 29.93
N ILE A 517 3.79 -4.73 29.69
CA ILE A 517 3.40 -5.49 28.50
C ILE A 517 2.05 -6.18 28.77
N ARG A 518 1.08 -6.01 27.87
CA ARG A 518 -0.21 -6.71 27.93
C ARG A 518 -0.17 -8.04 27.17
N ALA A 519 0.41 -8.04 25.98
CA ALA A 519 0.57 -9.23 25.14
C ALA A 519 1.84 -9.14 24.29
N LEU A 520 2.36 -10.31 23.91
CA LEU A 520 3.50 -10.49 23.03
C LEU A 520 3.11 -11.37 21.84
N ALA A 521 3.75 -11.10 20.70
CA ALA A 521 3.76 -11.99 19.55
C ALA A 521 5.18 -12.10 18.97
N LEU A 522 5.47 -13.26 18.38
CA LEU A 522 6.74 -13.58 17.75
C LEU A 522 6.45 -14.12 16.36
N SER A 523 7.02 -13.51 15.33
CA SER A 523 7.02 -14.00 13.96
C SER A 523 8.43 -14.40 13.51
N ASP A 524 8.56 -14.81 12.25
CA ASP A 524 9.85 -15.18 11.66
C ASP A 524 10.75 -13.96 11.38
N SER A 525 10.18 -12.76 11.35
CA SER A 525 10.89 -11.52 11.04
C SER A 525 10.95 -10.56 12.24
N TYR A 526 9.90 -10.54 13.08
CA TYR A 526 9.67 -9.49 14.05
C TYR A 526 9.17 -10.00 15.41
N ILE A 527 9.43 -9.20 16.44
CA ILE A 527 8.87 -9.33 17.77
C ILE A 527 7.93 -8.15 18.00
N VAL A 528 6.71 -8.43 18.44
CA VAL A 528 5.70 -7.42 18.70
C VAL A 528 5.34 -7.43 20.19
N ALA A 529 5.35 -6.27 20.81
CA ALA A 529 4.90 -6.08 22.18
C ALA A 529 3.86 -4.96 22.25
N VAL A 530 2.70 -5.30 22.81
CA VAL A 530 1.63 -4.31 23.04
C VAL A 530 1.55 -3.98 24.52
N THR A 531 1.52 -2.69 24.86
CA THR A 531 1.73 -2.22 26.24
C THR A 531 0.51 -1.54 26.87
N THR A 532 0.57 -1.27 28.17
CA THR A 532 -0.50 -0.62 28.94
C THR A 532 -0.75 0.84 28.57
N LYS A 533 0.19 1.48 27.87
CA LYS A 533 0.02 2.82 27.29
C LYS A 533 -0.58 2.78 25.89
N ASP A 534 -1.00 1.58 25.46
CA ASP A 534 -1.52 1.25 24.14
C ASP A 534 -0.49 1.52 23.03
N TYR A 535 0.80 1.37 23.34
CA TYR A 535 1.85 1.36 22.34
C TYR A 535 2.01 -0.04 21.76
N VAL A 536 2.15 -0.09 20.43
CA VAL A 536 2.62 -1.24 19.68
C VAL A 536 4.10 -1.00 19.40
N ARG A 537 4.95 -1.87 19.95
CA ARG A 537 6.40 -1.82 19.78
C ARG A 537 6.83 -3.02 18.96
N VAL A 538 7.43 -2.76 17.81
CA VAL A 538 7.95 -3.77 16.90
C VAL A 538 9.46 -3.74 16.94
N TYR A 539 10.06 -4.90 17.20
CA TYR A 539 11.50 -5.12 17.20
C TYR A 539 11.86 -6.12 16.11
N THR A 540 13.05 -5.97 15.55
CA THR A 540 13.70 -7.05 14.80
C THR A 540 14.06 -8.21 15.73
N LEU A 541 14.24 -9.43 15.20
CA LEU A 541 14.62 -10.59 16.01
C LEU A 541 15.89 -10.40 16.85
N PHE A 542 16.82 -9.55 16.39
CA PHE A 542 18.09 -9.28 17.09
C PHE A 542 18.05 -8.00 17.95
N GLY A 543 16.87 -7.45 18.22
CA GLY A 543 16.67 -6.45 19.27
C GLY A 543 16.73 -4.98 18.86
N THR A 544 16.86 -4.70 17.57
CA THR A 544 16.73 -3.32 17.05
C THR A 544 15.24 -2.92 17.08
N PRO A 545 14.86 -1.83 17.78
CA PRO A 545 13.51 -1.28 17.67
C PRO A 545 13.26 -0.81 16.24
N PHE A 546 12.22 -1.33 15.60
CA PHE A 546 11.90 -1.05 14.20
C PHE A 546 10.77 -0.01 14.07
N LYS A 547 9.67 -0.19 14.80
CA LYS A 547 8.50 0.70 14.74
C LYS A 547 7.87 0.84 16.13
N VAL A 548 7.45 2.05 16.49
CA VAL A 548 6.68 2.31 17.73
C VAL A 548 5.57 3.31 17.41
N TYR A 549 4.33 2.90 17.67
CA TYR A 549 3.16 3.78 17.51
C TYR A 549 2.10 3.46 18.56
N ARG A 550 1.08 4.31 18.67
CA ARG A 550 -0.05 4.10 19.58
C ARG A 550 -1.26 3.60 18.81
N GLN A 551 -1.83 2.47 19.22
CA GLN A 551 -3.10 1.98 18.68
C GLN A 551 -4.27 2.79 19.26
N LYS A 552 -5.39 2.90 18.52
CA LYS A 552 -6.49 3.80 18.90
C LYS A 552 -7.45 3.18 19.92
N SER A 553 -7.48 1.85 20.03
CA SER A 553 -8.25 1.08 21.01
C SER A 553 -7.37 0.52 22.14
N PRO A 554 -7.85 0.40 23.40
CA PRO A 554 -7.09 -0.21 24.48
C PRO A 554 -6.72 -1.68 24.22
N ALA A 555 -5.42 -1.99 24.25
CA ALA A 555 -4.88 -3.30 23.89
C ALA A 555 -5.38 -4.48 24.71
N VAL A 556 -5.75 -5.56 24.02
CA VAL A 556 -6.15 -6.86 24.59
C VAL A 556 -5.12 -7.93 24.28
N THR A 557 -4.85 -8.16 22.99
CA THR A 557 -3.93 -9.21 22.53
C THR A 557 -3.30 -8.86 21.18
N CYS A 558 -2.28 -9.62 20.77
CA CYS A 558 -1.64 -9.50 19.48
C CYS A 558 -1.18 -10.87 18.96
N ALA A 559 -1.11 -11.00 17.64
CA ALA A 559 -0.54 -12.14 16.93
C ALA A 559 0.35 -11.64 15.80
N ALA A 560 1.30 -12.45 15.34
CA ALA A 560 2.20 -12.09 14.25
C ALA A 560 2.52 -13.31 13.38
N TRP A 561 2.70 -13.09 12.09
CA TRP A 561 3.08 -14.12 11.12
C TRP A 561 3.91 -13.48 10.00
N ARG A 562 5.14 -13.98 9.79
CA ARG A 562 6.15 -13.36 8.90
C ARG A 562 6.25 -11.85 9.13
N ASP A 563 5.85 -11.05 8.14
CA ASP A 563 5.89 -9.59 8.17
C ASP A 563 4.55 -8.96 8.59
N TYR A 564 3.51 -9.76 8.81
CA TYR A 564 2.19 -9.31 9.22
C TYR A 564 2.02 -9.36 10.72
N ILE A 565 1.36 -8.33 11.27
CA ILE A 565 0.99 -8.29 12.68
C ILE A 565 -0.50 -7.96 12.79
N MET A 566 -1.14 -8.59 13.77
CA MET A 566 -2.53 -8.35 14.12
C MET A 566 -2.58 -7.88 15.58
N THR A 567 -3.22 -6.75 15.80
CA THR A 567 -3.47 -6.20 17.14
C THR A 567 -4.96 -6.14 17.40
N VAL A 568 -5.40 -6.56 18.60
CA VAL A 568 -6.80 -6.54 19.02
C VAL A 568 -6.94 -5.68 20.26
N GLY A 569 -7.93 -4.79 20.26
CA GLY A 569 -8.23 -3.86 21.34
C GLY A 569 -9.71 -3.78 21.69
N ASN A 570 -10.02 -3.23 22.87
CA ASN A 570 -11.37 -2.92 23.29
C ASN A 570 -11.89 -1.68 22.55
N GLY A 571 -12.95 -1.82 21.78
CA GLY A 571 -13.66 -0.75 21.10
C GLY A 571 -14.81 -0.14 21.92
N PRO A 572 -15.72 0.57 21.24
CA PRO A 572 -16.94 1.12 21.85
C PRO A 572 -17.84 0.04 22.46
N LEU A 573 -18.78 0.46 23.30
CA LEU A 573 -19.78 -0.45 23.89
C LEU A 573 -20.68 -1.06 22.80
N GLY A 574 -20.97 -2.35 22.95
CA GLY A 574 -21.93 -3.08 22.12
C GLY A 574 -23.37 -2.65 22.40
N SER A 575 -24.32 -3.29 21.72
CA SER A 575 -25.74 -2.86 21.77
C SER A 575 -26.38 -3.03 23.15
N ASP A 576 -25.93 -4.01 23.95
CA ASP A 576 -26.32 -4.19 25.36
C ASP A 576 -25.85 -3.04 26.28
N GLY A 577 -24.99 -2.14 25.79
CA GLY A 577 -24.47 -0.99 26.54
C GLY A 577 -23.58 -1.37 27.74
N ARG A 578 -23.22 -2.65 27.88
CA ARG A 578 -22.47 -3.20 29.02
C ARG A 578 -21.12 -3.78 28.65
N THR A 579 -20.99 -4.42 27.49
CA THR A 579 -19.74 -5.07 27.04
C THR A 579 -19.05 -4.22 25.97
N ALA A 580 -17.72 -4.10 26.05
CA ALA A 580 -16.95 -3.47 24.99
C ALA A 580 -16.85 -4.40 23.77
N THR A 581 -17.13 -3.89 22.57
CA THR A 581 -16.84 -4.61 21.31
C THR A 581 -15.32 -4.75 21.16
N LEU A 582 -14.86 -5.73 20.38
CA LEU A 582 -13.44 -5.86 20.04
C LEU A 582 -13.17 -5.28 18.65
N ARG A 583 -12.07 -4.54 18.54
CA ARG A 583 -11.56 -3.97 17.28
C ARG A 583 -10.25 -4.65 16.95
N TYR A 584 -10.00 -4.95 15.68
CA TYR A 584 -8.73 -5.50 15.22
C TYR A 584 -8.10 -4.62 14.14
N THR A 585 -6.78 -4.68 14.03
CA THR A 585 -5.99 -4.04 12.98
C THR A 585 -4.97 -5.05 12.48
N VAL A 586 -4.82 -5.14 11.17
CA VAL A 586 -3.81 -5.99 10.51
C VAL A 586 -2.92 -5.09 9.66
N GLU A 587 -1.61 -5.12 9.92
CA GLU A 587 -0.62 -4.36 9.16
C GLU A 587 0.53 -5.26 8.68
N ASN A 588 1.11 -4.92 7.54
CA ASN A 588 2.39 -5.44 7.08
C ASN A 588 3.49 -4.48 7.50
N VAL A 589 4.33 -4.92 8.43
CA VAL A 589 5.40 -4.11 9.03
C VAL A 589 6.48 -3.77 8.01
N LYS A 590 6.82 -4.69 7.11
CA LYS A 590 7.93 -4.51 6.16
C LYS A 590 7.58 -3.53 5.03
N ARG A 591 6.32 -3.55 4.58
CA ARG A 591 5.80 -2.66 3.53
C ARG A 591 5.20 -1.36 4.08
N ASP A 592 5.08 -1.24 5.40
CA ASP A 592 4.37 -0.17 6.08
C ASP A 592 2.93 0.03 5.56
N GLU A 593 2.23 -1.07 5.30
CA GLU A 593 0.89 -1.09 4.71
C GLU A 593 -0.14 -1.58 5.76
N VAL A 594 -1.21 -0.83 5.95
CA VAL A 594 -2.32 -1.26 6.81
C VAL A 594 -3.36 -1.97 5.95
N CYS A 595 -3.45 -3.30 6.11
CA CYS A 595 -4.42 -4.11 5.37
C CYS A 595 -5.84 -3.88 5.87
N GLN A 596 -6.04 -3.86 7.20
CA GLN A 596 -7.32 -3.57 7.86
C GLN A 596 -7.10 -2.66 9.06
N ASN A 597 -7.90 -1.59 9.19
CA ASN A 597 -7.72 -0.56 10.22
C ASN A 597 -8.95 -0.47 11.14
N GLU A 598 -8.78 -0.89 12.39
CA GLU A 598 -9.82 -0.85 13.44
C GLU A 598 -11.20 -1.37 13.03
N ASP A 599 -11.21 -2.49 12.32
CA ASP A 599 -12.43 -3.19 11.97
C ASP A 599 -12.94 -4.03 13.16
N VAL A 600 -14.19 -4.47 13.12
CA VAL A 600 -14.87 -5.14 14.25
C VAL A 600 -14.57 -6.64 14.24
N VAL A 601 -14.23 -7.19 15.40
CA VAL A 601 -14.11 -8.65 15.57
C VAL A 601 -15.51 -9.24 15.70
N ALA A 602 -15.85 -10.20 14.84
CA ALA A 602 -17.18 -10.82 14.78
C ALA A 602 -17.42 -11.84 15.91
N ILE A 603 -17.55 -11.36 17.14
CA ILE A 603 -17.89 -12.19 18.31
C ILE A 603 -19.33 -11.89 18.75
N PRO A 604 -20.13 -12.92 19.07
CA PRO A 604 -21.47 -12.74 19.61
C PRO A 604 -21.50 -11.93 20.92
N GLU A 605 -22.63 -11.28 21.20
CA GLU A 605 -22.77 -10.49 22.42
C GLU A 605 -22.70 -11.38 23.68
N GLY A 606 -21.84 -11.03 24.61
CA GLY A 606 -21.61 -11.80 25.85
C GLY A 606 -20.58 -12.92 25.73
N ALA A 607 -20.13 -13.26 24.51
CA ALA A 607 -19.03 -14.19 24.30
C ALA A 607 -17.66 -13.51 24.51
N GLU A 608 -16.67 -14.31 24.87
CA GLU A 608 -15.30 -13.85 25.17
C GLU A 608 -14.31 -14.45 24.15
N LEU A 609 -13.35 -13.64 23.72
CA LEU A 609 -12.24 -14.09 22.90
C LEU A 609 -11.33 -15.03 23.69
N ARG A 610 -11.13 -16.27 23.21
CA ARG A 610 -10.25 -17.25 23.88
C ARG A 610 -8.85 -17.31 23.29
N SER A 611 -8.72 -17.17 21.97
CA SER A 611 -7.41 -17.21 21.31
C SER A 611 -7.43 -16.47 19.98
N VAL A 612 -6.26 -15.93 19.61
CA VAL A 612 -5.97 -15.28 18.33
C VAL A 612 -4.64 -15.83 17.85
N PHE A 613 -4.60 -16.29 16.61
CA PHE A 613 -3.38 -16.79 15.97
C PHE A 613 -3.51 -16.73 14.45
N PHE A 614 -2.42 -16.93 13.73
CA PHE A 614 -2.45 -17.09 12.28
C PHE A 614 -2.44 -18.58 11.92
N SER A 615 -3.03 -18.94 10.79
CA SER A 615 -2.82 -20.25 10.17
C SER A 615 -1.38 -20.39 9.68
N ASP A 616 -0.97 -21.62 9.36
CA ASP A 616 0.31 -21.89 8.67
C ASP A 616 0.41 -21.17 7.31
N ALA A 617 -0.71 -21.00 6.61
CA ALA A 617 -0.83 -20.21 5.38
C ALA A 617 -0.80 -18.68 5.61
N GLY A 618 -0.91 -18.22 6.85
CA GLY A 618 -0.81 -16.82 7.23
C GLY A 618 -2.11 -16.05 7.27
N ASP A 619 -3.25 -16.72 7.43
CA ASP A 619 -4.56 -16.08 7.57
C ASP A 619 -4.95 -15.95 9.05
N PRO A 620 -5.47 -14.79 9.50
CA PRO A 620 -5.90 -14.60 10.88
C PRO A 620 -7.05 -15.52 11.27
N CYS A 621 -6.90 -16.20 12.40
CA CYS A 621 -7.91 -17.04 13.03
C CYS A 621 -8.22 -16.54 14.44
N ILE A 622 -9.50 -16.61 14.81
CA ILE A 622 -9.95 -16.37 16.19
C ILE A 622 -10.81 -17.53 16.65
N TYR A 623 -10.76 -17.79 17.96
CA TYR A 623 -11.59 -18.79 18.61
C TYR A 623 -12.28 -18.15 19.81
N ASP A 624 -13.60 -18.28 19.85
CA ASP A 624 -14.43 -17.65 20.87
C ASP A 624 -14.76 -18.58 22.04
N SER A 625 -15.54 -18.09 23.00
CA SER A 625 -16.01 -18.86 24.13
C SER A 625 -17.15 -19.81 23.81
N GLU A 626 -17.84 -19.59 22.69
CA GLU A 626 -18.92 -20.44 22.20
C GLU A 626 -18.41 -21.70 21.50
N GLY A 627 -17.12 -21.70 21.13
CA GLY A 627 -16.47 -22.84 20.49
C GLY A 627 -16.47 -22.76 18.97
N VAL A 628 -16.67 -21.55 18.41
CA VAL A 628 -16.63 -21.29 16.98
C VAL A 628 -15.22 -20.82 16.61
N LEU A 629 -14.64 -21.47 15.60
CA LEU A 629 -13.41 -21.07 14.94
C LEU A 629 -13.77 -20.21 13.73
N LEU A 630 -13.31 -18.96 13.73
CA LEU A 630 -13.51 -18.02 12.63
C LEU A 630 -12.16 -17.77 11.95
N ILE A 631 -12.18 -17.69 10.62
CA ILE A 631 -11.05 -17.29 9.78
C ILE A 631 -11.39 -16.00 9.04
N LEU A 632 -10.41 -15.13 8.85
CA LEU A 632 -10.60 -13.87 8.12
C LEU A 632 -10.31 -14.08 6.63
N GLN A 633 -11.28 -13.79 5.77
CA GLN A 633 -11.17 -13.91 4.30
C GLN A 633 -11.01 -12.52 3.66
N HIS A 634 -10.29 -12.41 2.53
CA HIS A 634 -10.05 -11.17 1.76
C HIS A 634 -9.44 -10.01 2.56
N TRP A 635 -8.79 -10.31 3.68
CA TRP A 635 -8.21 -9.29 4.56
C TRP A 635 -7.02 -8.55 3.98
N ARG A 636 -6.42 -9.07 2.90
CA ARG A 636 -5.31 -8.44 2.19
C ARG A 636 -5.78 -7.23 1.37
N THR A 637 -7.05 -7.19 0.98
CA THR A 637 -7.68 -6.07 0.26
C THR A 637 -8.48 -5.23 1.25
N ASN A 638 -8.21 -3.94 1.31
CA ASN A 638 -8.89 -3.06 2.25
C ASN A 638 -10.41 -3.00 1.97
N GLY A 639 -11.24 -3.16 3.02
CA GLY A 639 -12.70 -3.07 2.93
C GLY A 639 -13.43 -4.32 2.43
N GLN A 640 -12.74 -5.40 2.08
CA GLN A 640 -13.37 -6.68 1.66
C GLN A 640 -13.31 -7.77 2.73
N ALA A 641 -12.72 -7.48 3.89
CA ALA A 641 -12.50 -8.46 4.95
C ALA A 641 -13.82 -8.99 5.53
N ARG A 642 -13.90 -10.30 5.73
CA ARG A 642 -15.05 -10.95 6.39
C ARG A 642 -14.62 -12.11 7.26
N TRP A 643 -15.22 -12.20 8.45
CA TRP A 643 -15.04 -13.34 9.35
C TRP A 643 -15.97 -14.47 8.92
N VAL A 644 -15.40 -15.64 8.63
CA VAL A 644 -16.12 -16.82 8.16
C VAL A 644 -15.98 -17.96 9.18
N PRO A 645 -17.09 -18.58 9.62
CA PRO A 645 -17.03 -19.71 10.55
C PRO A 645 -16.56 -20.96 9.82
N LEU A 646 -15.43 -21.51 10.27
CA LEU A 646 -14.79 -22.68 9.67
C LEU A 646 -15.11 -23.97 10.42
N LEU A 647 -15.35 -23.87 11.73
CA LEU A 647 -15.69 -25.02 12.58
C LEU A 647 -16.50 -24.57 13.81
N ASP A 648 -17.62 -25.25 14.08
CA ASP A 648 -18.29 -25.19 15.37
C ASP A 648 -18.00 -26.48 16.15
N THR A 649 -17.26 -26.35 17.26
CA THR A 649 -16.85 -27.49 18.07
C THR A 649 -17.99 -28.11 18.88
N ARG A 650 -19.11 -27.39 19.09
CA ARG A 650 -20.30 -27.94 19.78
C ARG A 650 -21.08 -28.91 18.90
N GLN A 651 -21.01 -28.73 17.58
CA GLN A 651 -21.69 -29.58 16.58
C GLN A 651 -20.89 -30.83 16.20
N LEU A 652 -19.74 -31.07 16.84
CA LEU A 652 -18.97 -32.30 16.62
C LEU A 652 -19.76 -33.52 17.10
N GLU A 653 -19.70 -34.61 16.34
CA GLU A 653 -20.46 -35.86 16.61
C GLU A 653 -20.25 -36.40 18.04
N ARG A 654 -19.08 -36.13 18.62
CA ARG A 654 -18.71 -36.52 19.98
C ARG A 654 -19.55 -35.82 21.05
N LEU A 655 -19.84 -34.53 20.85
CA LEU A 655 -20.73 -33.74 21.72
C LEU A 655 -22.20 -33.85 21.33
N ALA A 656 -22.51 -34.10 20.05
CA ALA A 656 -23.88 -34.25 19.56
C ALA A 656 -24.65 -35.36 20.29
N SER A 657 -23.94 -36.36 20.84
CA SER A 657 -24.54 -37.42 21.67
C SER A 657 -25.05 -36.95 23.05
N GLY A 658 -24.68 -35.73 23.50
CA GLY A 658 -25.12 -35.12 24.77
C GLY A 658 -24.62 -35.80 26.05
N ARG A 659 -23.85 -36.89 25.95
CA ARG A 659 -23.44 -37.72 27.10
C ARG A 659 -22.16 -37.23 27.81
N LYS A 660 -21.42 -36.28 27.24
CA LYS A 660 -20.11 -35.84 27.75
C LYS A 660 -19.98 -34.32 27.67
N GLU A 661 -19.59 -33.69 28.79
CA GLU A 661 -19.17 -32.29 28.84
C GLU A 661 -17.68 -32.19 28.47
N GLU A 662 -17.40 -31.96 27.18
CA GLU A 662 -16.07 -31.73 26.64
C GLU A 662 -15.91 -30.26 26.23
N THR A 663 -14.74 -29.68 26.54
CA THR A 663 -14.35 -28.32 26.16
C THR A 663 -13.07 -28.39 25.34
N TYR A 664 -12.94 -27.53 24.33
CA TYR A 664 -11.79 -27.54 23.44
C TYR A 664 -10.90 -26.33 23.68
N TRP A 665 -9.60 -26.59 23.77
CA TRP A 665 -8.57 -25.56 23.86
C TRP A 665 -7.83 -25.44 22.51
N PRO A 666 -7.98 -24.31 21.79
CA PRO A 666 -7.38 -24.13 20.49
C PRO A 666 -5.85 -24.04 20.61
N VAL A 667 -5.14 -24.74 19.72
CA VAL A 667 -3.67 -24.67 19.64
C VAL A 667 -3.24 -23.98 18.35
N ALA A 668 -3.72 -24.45 17.20
CA ALA A 668 -3.39 -23.87 15.90
C ALA A 668 -4.31 -24.37 14.78
N VAL A 669 -4.20 -23.70 13.64
CA VAL A 669 -4.72 -24.17 12.35
C VAL A 669 -3.52 -24.44 11.45
N ALA A 670 -3.35 -25.70 11.04
CA ALA A 670 -2.25 -26.11 10.17
C ALA A 670 -2.68 -27.32 9.32
N GLN A 671 -2.10 -27.47 8.13
CA GLN A 671 -2.35 -28.61 7.24
C GLN A 671 -3.85 -28.85 6.96
N ASP A 672 -4.61 -27.77 6.75
CA ASP A 672 -6.07 -27.80 6.55
C ASP A 672 -6.86 -28.47 7.70
N LYS A 673 -6.31 -28.47 8.93
CA LYS A 673 -6.93 -29.04 10.12
C LYS A 673 -6.85 -28.12 11.34
N PHE A 674 -7.84 -28.26 12.21
CA PHE A 674 -7.87 -27.63 13.52
C PHE A 674 -7.19 -28.51 14.56
N HIS A 675 -6.13 -27.98 15.17
CA HIS A 675 -5.39 -28.65 16.24
C HIS A 675 -5.84 -28.10 17.59
N CYS A 676 -6.35 -28.97 18.46
CA CYS A 676 -6.83 -28.57 19.78
C CYS A 676 -6.61 -29.65 20.85
N ILE A 677 -6.66 -29.23 22.11
CA ILE A 677 -6.61 -30.14 23.25
C ILE A 677 -8.03 -30.35 23.77
N ILE A 678 -8.41 -31.62 23.91
CA ILE A 678 -9.72 -32.00 24.47
C ILE A 678 -9.63 -32.00 25.99
N LEU A 679 -10.43 -31.16 26.61
CA LEU A 679 -10.58 -31.06 28.06
C LEU A 679 -11.89 -31.75 28.47
N LYS A 680 -11.81 -32.58 29.50
CA LYS A 680 -12.94 -33.37 30.01
C LYS A 680 -13.44 -32.77 31.32
N GLY A 681 -14.76 -32.82 31.55
CA GLY A 681 -15.36 -32.41 32.83
C GLY A 681 -15.46 -30.89 33.01
N GLY A 682 -15.60 -30.15 31.91
CA GLY A 682 -15.80 -28.69 31.94
C GLY A 682 -14.55 -27.86 32.26
N ASP A 683 -13.37 -28.47 32.35
CA ASP A 683 -12.11 -27.76 32.54
C ASP A 683 -11.88 -26.76 31.39
N LYS A 684 -11.57 -25.51 31.70
CA LYS A 684 -11.34 -24.46 30.68
C LYS A 684 -9.91 -24.39 30.15
N TYR A 685 -8.96 -24.96 30.89
CA TYR A 685 -7.52 -24.86 30.61
C TYR A 685 -6.86 -26.25 30.68
N PRO A 686 -5.81 -26.50 29.88
CA PRO A 686 -5.03 -27.73 29.97
C PRO A 686 -4.29 -27.86 31.32
N TYR A 687 -4.06 -29.11 31.75
CA TYR A 687 -3.43 -29.44 33.02
C TYR A 687 -2.15 -30.28 32.84
N PHE A 688 -1.50 -30.62 33.96
CA PHE A 688 -0.34 -31.51 33.98
C PHE A 688 -0.76 -32.91 34.48
N PRO A 689 -0.30 -34.00 33.85
CA PRO A 689 0.45 -34.06 32.59
C PRO A 689 -0.38 -33.57 31.41
N ARG A 690 0.29 -33.03 30.39
CA ARG A 690 -0.33 -32.44 29.20
C ARG A 690 -1.27 -33.46 28.52
N PRO A 691 -2.54 -33.10 28.25
CA PRO A 691 -3.42 -33.97 27.46
C PRO A 691 -2.96 -34.01 25.99
N LEU A 692 -3.31 -35.10 25.29
CA LEU A 692 -2.90 -35.32 23.91
C LEU A 692 -3.51 -34.27 22.97
N LEU A 693 -2.71 -33.81 22.01
CA LEU A 693 -3.16 -32.98 20.91
C LEU A 693 -4.07 -33.81 20.00
N SER A 694 -5.22 -33.27 19.63
CA SER A 694 -6.17 -33.88 18.71
C SER A 694 -6.34 -33.01 17.48
N GLU A 695 -6.57 -33.65 16.34
CA GLU A 695 -6.81 -33.00 15.06
C GLU A 695 -8.27 -33.15 14.67
N PHE A 696 -8.87 -32.09 14.15
CA PHE A 696 -10.23 -32.07 13.64
C PHE A 696 -10.25 -31.48 12.24
N ASP A 697 -11.01 -32.12 11.36
CA ASP A 697 -11.31 -31.57 10.04
C ASP A 697 -12.29 -30.40 10.19
N PHE A 698 -12.17 -29.41 9.30
CA PHE A 698 -13.09 -28.28 9.27
C PHE A 698 -14.49 -28.72 8.86
N ARG A 699 -15.51 -28.08 9.45
CA ARG A 699 -16.90 -28.34 9.17
C ARG A 699 -17.69 -27.04 9.26
N VAL A 700 -18.11 -26.53 8.11
CA VAL A 700 -18.83 -25.26 8.02
C VAL A 700 -20.28 -25.47 8.50
N PRO A 701 -20.79 -24.66 9.44
CA PRO A 701 -22.15 -24.81 9.96
C PRO A 701 -23.18 -24.27 8.95
N ILE A 702 -23.71 -25.15 8.08
CA ILE A 702 -24.72 -24.78 7.06
C ILE A 702 -26.13 -25.27 7.45
N THR A 703 -26.26 -26.55 7.81
CA THR A 703 -27.52 -27.17 8.21
C THR A 703 -27.31 -28.03 9.44
N ASP A 704 -28.30 -28.04 10.33
CA ASP A 704 -28.28 -28.88 11.52
C ASP A 704 -28.24 -30.35 11.10
N THR A 705 -27.20 -31.08 11.50
CA THR A 705 -27.18 -32.51 11.22
C THR A 705 -28.18 -33.20 12.13
N PRO A 706 -29.14 -33.98 11.61
CA PRO A 706 -30.03 -34.74 12.46
C PRO A 706 -29.16 -35.66 13.32
N GLY A 707 -29.20 -35.45 14.64
CA GLY A 707 -28.49 -36.29 15.59
C GLY A 707 -28.90 -37.73 15.33
N LYS A 708 -27.93 -38.62 15.09
CA LYS A 708 -28.19 -40.06 15.01
C LYS A 708 -28.94 -40.47 16.28
N GLY A 709 -30.22 -40.82 16.13
CA GLY A 709 -30.98 -41.45 17.19
C GLY A 709 -30.30 -42.77 17.60
N PRO A 710 -30.51 -43.27 18.83
CA PRO A 710 -29.87 -44.50 19.28
C PRO A 710 -30.30 -45.78 18.52
N ASP A 711 -31.34 -45.70 17.69
CA ASP A 711 -32.06 -46.86 17.12
C ASP A 711 -32.20 -46.81 15.58
N GLU A 712 -31.21 -46.27 14.85
CA GLU A 712 -31.15 -46.42 13.38
C GLU A 712 -30.06 -47.44 13.02
N ASP A 713 -30.51 -48.69 12.84
CA ASP A 713 -29.72 -49.84 12.42
C ASP A 713 -28.96 -49.57 11.11
N GLU A 714 -27.68 -49.97 11.07
CA GLU A 714 -26.68 -49.70 10.04
C GLU A 714 -26.90 -50.40 8.67
N GLU A 715 -28.12 -50.86 8.33
CA GLU A 715 -28.31 -51.79 7.20
C GLU A 715 -29.07 -51.28 5.96
N GLU A 716 -29.52 -50.02 5.90
CA GLU A 716 -29.93 -49.42 4.62
C GLU A 716 -29.32 -48.02 4.42
N GLY A 717 -28.39 -47.92 3.47
CA GLY A 717 -27.73 -46.67 3.10
C GLY A 717 -28.72 -45.57 2.74
N SER A 718 -28.96 -44.66 3.67
CA SER A 718 -29.84 -43.51 3.48
C SER A 718 -29.16 -42.47 2.58
N THR A 719 -29.30 -42.69 1.27
CA THR A 719 -28.97 -41.78 0.17
C THR A 719 -29.54 -40.36 0.30
N ARG A 720 -30.39 -40.09 1.30
CA ARG A 720 -30.92 -38.76 1.64
C ARG A 720 -29.92 -37.83 2.34
N GLY A 721 -28.82 -38.35 2.90
CA GLY A 721 -27.80 -37.54 3.58
C GLY A 721 -26.64 -37.04 2.69
N GLU A 722 -26.58 -37.44 1.42
CA GLU A 722 -25.46 -37.10 0.53
C GLU A 722 -25.45 -35.61 0.14
N GLY A 723 -26.62 -35.01 -0.10
CA GLY A 723 -26.75 -33.61 -0.55
C GLY A 723 -26.12 -32.59 0.42
N PRO A 724 -26.60 -32.47 1.68
CA PRO A 724 -26.08 -31.48 2.63
C PRO A 724 -24.58 -31.64 2.93
N ARG A 725 -24.08 -32.89 2.91
CA ARG A 725 -22.65 -33.16 3.09
C ARG A 725 -21.81 -32.65 1.92
N LEU A 726 -22.32 -32.78 0.69
CA LEU A 726 -21.64 -32.27 -0.50
C LEU A 726 -21.73 -30.74 -0.59
N GLU A 727 -22.85 -30.14 -0.16
CA GLU A 727 -23.01 -28.68 -0.08
C GLU A 727 -22.00 -28.09 0.93
N GLU A 728 -21.82 -28.72 2.10
CA GLU A 728 -20.78 -28.35 3.06
C GLU A 728 -19.37 -28.50 2.49
N ALA A 729 -19.07 -29.63 1.86
CA ALA A 729 -17.76 -29.85 1.25
C ALA A 729 -17.45 -28.83 0.14
N PHE A 730 -18.46 -28.44 -0.65
CA PHE A 730 -18.34 -27.40 -1.67
C PHE A 730 -18.03 -26.03 -1.05
N VAL A 731 -18.82 -25.59 -0.07
CA VAL A 731 -18.63 -24.29 0.59
C VAL A 731 -17.27 -24.22 1.29
N ARG A 732 -16.91 -25.27 2.03
CA ARG A 732 -15.59 -25.39 2.69
C ARG A 732 -14.47 -25.28 1.67
N SER A 733 -14.54 -26.03 0.57
CA SER A 733 -13.49 -26.02 -0.47
C SER A 733 -13.39 -24.67 -1.17
N ASN A 734 -14.52 -23.99 -1.40
CA ASN A 734 -14.56 -22.65 -1.99
C ASN A 734 -13.93 -21.58 -1.08
N ILE A 735 -14.15 -21.66 0.24
CA ILE A 735 -13.48 -20.79 1.22
C ILE A 735 -11.97 -21.00 1.15
N MET A 736 -11.52 -22.26 1.18
CA MET A 736 -10.09 -22.60 1.13
C MET A 736 -9.43 -22.20 -0.20
N LEU A 737 -10.15 -22.34 -1.32
CA LEU A 737 -9.71 -21.87 -2.63
C LEU A 737 -9.52 -20.36 -2.63
N SER A 738 -10.51 -19.61 -2.14
CA SER A 738 -10.46 -18.15 -2.09
C SER A 738 -9.31 -17.63 -1.21
N LEU A 739 -9.06 -18.23 -0.05
CA LEU A 739 -7.92 -17.87 0.80
C LEU A 739 -6.59 -18.10 0.08
N PHE A 740 -6.50 -19.18 -0.69
CA PHE A 740 -5.31 -19.50 -1.48
C PHE A 740 -5.13 -18.55 -2.68
N GLU A 741 -6.22 -18.16 -3.36
CA GLU A 741 -6.21 -17.13 -4.41
C GLU A 741 -5.67 -15.79 -3.86
N ASP A 742 -6.16 -15.34 -2.70
CA ASP A 742 -5.69 -14.11 -2.04
C ASP A 742 -4.19 -14.18 -1.68
N LEU A 743 -3.73 -15.35 -1.23
CA LEU A 743 -2.31 -15.58 -0.94
C LEU A 743 -1.46 -15.47 -2.21
N LEU A 744 -1.90 -16.03 -3.34
CA LEU A 744 -1.18 -15.96 -4.61
C LEU A 744 -1.25 -14.60 -5.29
N GLY A 745 -2.31 -13.83 -5.08
CA GLY A 745 -2.42 -12.46 -5.56
C GLY A 745 -1.44 -11.51 -4.86
N SER A 746 -1.15 -11.77 -3.58
CA SER A 746 -0.28 -10.92 -2.76
C SER A 746 1.20 -11.36 -2.73
N THR A 747 1.49 -12.62 -3.07
CA THR A 747 2.85 -13.17 -3.10
C THR A 747 3.31 -13.49 -4.53
N ASN A 748 4.62 -13.56 -4.76
CA ASN A 748 5.13 -14.03 -6.05
C ASN A 748 4.85 -15.54 -6.20
N ALA A 749 3.75 -15.88 -6.87
CA ALA A 749 3.30 -17.26 -7.04
C ALA A 749 4.36 -18.13 -7.74
N THR A 750 4.86 -19.15 -7.04
CA THR A 750 5.75 -20.17 -7.61
C THR A 750 4.98 -21.08 -8.58
N THR A 751 5.68 -21.73 -9.50
CA THR A 751 5.07 -22.70 -10.44
C THR A 751 4.35 -23.84 -9.73
N GLY A 752 4.88 -24.30 -8.59
CA GLY A 752 4.24 -25.33 -7.76
C GLY A 752 2.92 -24.85 -7.15
N GLN A 753 2.89 -23.64 -6.61
CA GLN A 753 1.66 -23.05 -6.06
C GLN A 753 0.58 -22.81 -7.12
N ARG A 754 0.95 -22.40 -8.34
CA ARG A 754 -0.02 -22.27 -9.45
C ARG A 754 -0.61 -23.63 -9.85
N ALA A 755 0.18 -24.70 -9.82
CA ALA A 755 -0.33 -26.05 -10.07
C ALA A 755 -1.26 -26.53 -8.94
N GLU A 756 -0.97 -26.16 -7.69
CA GLU A 756 -1.85 -26.43 -6.56
C GLU A 756 -3.17 -25.66 -6.63
N LEU A 757 -3.15 -24.41 -7.11
CA LEU A 757 -4.36 -23.63 -7.36
C LEU A 757 -5.28 -24.37 -8.35
N ALA A 758 -4.73 -24.78 -9.51
CA ALA A 758 -5.48 -25.53 -10.51
C ALA A 758 -6.03 -26.86 -9.97
N ARG A 759 -5.33 -27.50 -9.03
CA ARG A 759 -5.81 -28.71 -8.35
C ARG A 759 -7.00 -28.41 -7.42
N LYS A 760 -6.93 -27.32 -6.64
CA LYS A 760 -8.02 -26.90 -5.75
C LYS A 760 -9.25 -26.44 -6.54
N GLU A 761 -9.07 -25.72 -7.66
CA GLU A 761 -10.16 -25.37 -8.59
C GLU A 761 -10.88 -26.62 -9.10
N LEU A 762 -10.11 -27.63 -9.55
CA LEU A 762 -10.65 -28.90 -10.03
C LEU A 762 -11.40 -29.68 -8.94
N GLU A 763 -10.95 -29.59 -7.68
CA GLU A 763 -11.62 -30.21 -6.54
C GLU A 763 -12.98 -29.57 -6.25
N VAL A 764 -13.09 -28.24 -6.34
CA VAL A 764 -14.36 -27.52 -6.22
C VAL A 764 -15.34 -27.94 -7.33
N ASP A 765 -14.89 -28.00 -8.58
CA ASP A 765 -15.72 -28.42 -9.71
C ASP A 765 -16.17 -29.88 -9.59
N LYS A 766 -15.35 -30.74 -8.98
CA LYS A 766 -15.72 -32.14 -8.70
C LYS A 766 -16.89 -32.23 -7.71
N PHE A 767 -16.92 -31.39 -6.67
CA PHE A 767 -18.05 -31.35 -5.74
C PHE A 767 -19.32 -30.82 -6.41
N LEU A 768 -19.21 -29.79 -7.26
CA LEU A 768 -20.34 -29.30 -8.08
C LEU A 768 -20.90 -30.39 -9.00
N LEU A 769 -20.04 -31.20 -9.63
CA LEU A 769 -20.47 -32.31 -10.48
C LEU A 769 -21.18 -33.42 -9.67
N GLN A 770 -20.73 -33.68 -8.44
CA GLN A 770 -21.38 -34.63 -7.54
C GLN A 770 -22.76 -34.10 -7.09
N LEU A 771 -22.86 -32.82 -6.74
CA LEU A 771 -24.13 -32.16 -6.43
C LEU A 771 -25.08 -32.22 -7.63
N LEU A 772 -24.59 -31.94 -8.84
CA LEU A 772 -25.37 -32.08 -10.08
C LEU A 772 -25.95 -33.48 -10.23
N ALA A 773 -25.16 -34.52 -9.94
CA ALA A 773 -25.62 -35.90 -10.02
C ALA A 773 -26.69 -36.24 -8.97
N VAL A 774 -26.64 -35.64 -7.78
CA VAL A 774 -27.68 -35.76 -6.75
C VAL A 774 -28.96 -35.07 -7.22
N GLU A 775 -28.88 -33.83 -7.71
CA GLU A 775 -30.04 -33.08 -8.20
C GLU A 775 -30.69 -33.74 -9.42
N CYS A 776 -29.90 -34.29 -10.35
CA CYS A 776 -30.41 -35.04 -11.51
C CYS A 776 -31.15 -36.33 -11.12
N ARG A 777 -30.74 -36.94 -9.99
CA ARG A 777 -31.35 -38.15 -9.42
C ARG A 777 -32.70 -37.85 -8.76
N GLU A 778 -32.82 -36.73 -8.06
CA GLU A 778 -34.02 -36.40 -7.26
C GLU A 778 -35.24 -35.95 -8.09
N GLY A 779 -35.07 -35.42 -9.31
CA GLY A 779 -36.21 -35.14 -10.19
C GLY A 779 -35.94 -34.13 -11.31
N GLU A 780 -36.90 -33.98 -12.24
CA GLU A 780 -36.82 -32.98 -13.32
C GLU A 780 -37.11 -31.55 -12.83
N GLU A 781 -37.92 -31.43 -11.78
CA GLU A 781 -38.35 -30.14 -11.21
C GLU A 781 -37.18 -29.30 -10.66
N ARG A 782 -36.03 -29.92 -10.39
CA ARG A 782 -34.81 -29.25 -9.93
C ARG A 782 -33.82 -28.93 -11.04
N GLY A 783 -34.22 -29.04 -12.31
CA GLY A 783 -33.38 -28.72 -13.47
C GLY A 783 -32.78 -27.30 -13.45
N MET A 784 -33.46 -26.33 -12.83
CA MET A 784 -32.94 -24.97 -12.66
C MET A 784 -31.76 -24.91 -11.69
N LYS A 785 -31.86 -25.56 -10.51
CA LYS A 785 -30.74 -25.67 -9.54
C LYS A 785 -29.57 -26.42 -10.17
N ALA A 786 -29.85 -27.46 -10.95
CA ALA A 786 -28.83 -28.20 -11.70
C ALA A 786 -28.09 -27.30 -12.72
N LEU A 787 -28.80 -26.40 -13.42
CA LEU A 787 -28.16 -25.45 -14.35
C LEU A 787 -27.32 -24.41 -13.61
N GLU A 788 -27.77 -23.91 -12.46
CA GLU A 788 -27.02 -22.98 -11.59
C GLU A 788 -25.71 -23.61 -11.09
N LEU A 789 -25.74 -24.89 -10.69
CA LEU A 789 -24.52 -25.63 -10.30
C LEU A 789 -23.47 -25.67 -11.43
N VAL A 790 -23.91 -25.76 -12.68
CA VAL A 790 -23.01 -25.74 -13.84
C VAL A 790 -22.51 -24.31 -14.14
N GLN A 791 -23.35 -23.29 -13.93
CA GLN A 791 -22.95 -21.87 -14.01
C GLN A 791 -21.85 -21.52 -12.99
N MET A 792 -21.80 -22.18 -11.84
CA MET A 792 -20.76 -21.93 -10.83
C MET A 792 -19.41 -22.61 -11.12
N MET A 793 -19.33 -23.52 -12.10
CA MET A 793 -18.07 -24.21 -12.42
C MET A 793 -17.04 -23.26 -13.01
N ARG A 794 -15.78 -23.33 -12.52
CA ARG A 794 -14.69 -22.40 -12.89
C ARG A 794 -13.76 -22.93 -13.99
N ASP A 795 -13.92 -24.17 -14.44
CA ASP A 795 -13.02 -24.82 -15.40
C ASP A 795 -12.87 -24.05 -16.72
N ARG A 796 -11.66 -23.52 -16.95
CA ARG A 796 -11.25 -22.85 -18.19
C ARG A 796 -11.09 -23.81 -19.37
N ASN A 797 -10.90 -25.11 -19.11
CA ASN A 797 -10.65 -26.11 -20.15
C ASN A 797 -11.94 -26.73 -20.72
N GLY A 798 -13.12 -26.40 -20.17
CA GLY A 798 -14.43 -26.90 -20.59
C GLY A 798 -14.68 -28.40 -20.33
N LYS A 799 -13.72 -29.14 -19.76
CA LYS A 799 -13.81 -30.59 -19.54
C LYS A 799 -14.86 -30.94 -18.49
N MET A 800 -14.98 -30.12 -17.45
CA MET A 800 -15.99 -30.32 -16.41
C MET A 800 -17.40 -30.05 -16.91
N VAL A 801 -17.57 -29.08 -17.81
CA VAL A 801 -18.86 -28.81 -18.47
C VAL A 801 -19.26 -29.98 -19.39
N GLU A 802 -18.30 -30.54 -20.14
CA GLU A 802 -18.56 -31.77 -20.91
C GLU A 802 -18.92 -32.97 -20.01
N ALA A 803 -18.30 -33.08 -18.83
CA ALA A 803 -18.65 -34.10 -17.86
C ALA A 803 -20.09 -33.90 -17.32
N ALA A 804 -20.51 -32.65 -17.08
CA ALA A 804 -21.86 -32.31 -16.69
C ALA A 804 -22.90 -32.73 -17.75
N VAL A 805 -22.62 -32.51 -19.04
CA VAL A 805 -23.45 -32.99 -20.17
C VAL A 805 -23.62 -34.52 -20.10
N LYS A 806 -22.53 -35.27 -19.89
CA LYS A 806 -22.58 -36.74 -19.77
C LYS A 806 -23.39 -37.20 -18.56
N VAL A 807 -23.34 -36.47 -17.43
CA VAL A 807 -24.15 -36.75 -16.25
C VAL A 807 -25.64 -36.54 -16.55
N ALA A 808 -26.01 -35.40 -17.16
CA ALA A 808 -27.39 -35.13 -17.56
C ALA A 808 -27.93 -36.18 -18.54
N GLN A 809 -27.10 -36.59 -19.51
CA GLN A 809 -27.43 -37.65 -20.48
C GLN A 809 -27.65 -39.01 -19.78
N ARG A 810 -26.82 -39.37 -18.80
CA ARG A 810 -26.95 -40.61 -18.03
C ARG A 810 -28.28 -40.72 -17.30
N TYR A 811 -28.82 -39.61 -16.81
CA TYR A 811 -30.11 -39.54 -16.12
C TYR A 811 -31.30 -39.22 -17.06
N GLY A 812 -31.07 -39.14 -18.38
CA GLY A 812 -32.13 -38.94 -19.37
C GLY A 812 -32.74 -37.54 -19.39
N ARG A 813 -31.99 -36.50 -18.99
CA ARG A 813 -32.47 -35.11 -18.87
C ARG A 813 -32.13 -34.28 -20.13
N GLY A 814 -32.88 -34.47 -21.21
CA GLY A 814 -32.62 -33.83 -22.51
C GLY A 814 -32.67 -32.29 -22.49
N VAL A 815 -33.68 -31.69 -21.84
CA VAL A 815 -33.82 -30.22 -21.77
C VAL A 815 -32.65 -29.57 -21.01
N LEU A 816 -32.19 -30.22 -19.93
CA LEU A 816 -31.02 -29.77 -19.18
C LEU A 816 -29.74 -29.91 -20.01
N GLU A 817 -29.61 -30.99 -20.79
CA GLU A 817 -28.49 -31.19 -21.71
C GLU A 817 -28.36 -30.03 -22.71
N ASP A 818 -29.45 -29.68 -23.39
CA ASP A 818 -29.47 -28.60 -24.38
C ASP A 818 -29.08 -27.25 -23.74
N LYS A 819 -29.57 -26.99 -22.53
CA LYS A 819 -29.25 -25.76 -21.78
C LYS A 819 -27.78 -25.70 -21.33
N ILE A 820 -27.20 -26.82 -20.92
CA ILE A 820 -25.78 -26.89 -20.57
C ILE A 820 -24.91 -26.66 -21.82
N ARG A 821 -25.30 -27.20 -22.98
CA ARG A 821 -24.59 -26.97 -24.24
C ARG A 821 -24.66 -25.51 -24.68
N GLU A 822 -25.84 -24.90 -24.59
CA GLU A 822 -26.02 -23.47 -24.87
C GLU A 822 -25.10 -22.61 -23.98
N LEU A 823 -25.00 -22.95 -22.70
CA LEU A 823 -24.09 -22.27 -21.77
C LEU A 823 -22.61 -22.48 -22.12
N ALA A 824 -22.23 -23.69 -22.50
CA ALA A 824 -20.85 -23.98 -22.94
C ALA A 824 -20.47 -23.18 -24.19
N GLU A 825 -21.40 -23.02 -25.14
CA GLU A 825 -21.20 -22.22 -26.35
C GLU A 825 -21.05 -20.72 -26.02
N ARG A 826 -21.85 -20.18 -25.10
CA ARG A 826 -21.72 -18.78 -24.65
C ARG A 826 -20.35 -18.49 -24.02
N ARG A 827 -19.88 -19.37 -23.13
CA ARG A 827 -18.54 -19.25 -22.52
C ARG A 827 -17.42 -19.32 -23.56
N TYR A 828 -17.55 -20.18 -24.56
CA TYR A 828 -16.55 -20.29 -25.62
C TYR A 828 -16.48 -19.05 -26.52
N MET A 829 -17.61 -18.37 -26.71
CA MET A 829 -17.71 -17.15 -27.52
C MET A 829 -17.27 -15.88 -26.78
N GLY A 830 -16.88 -15.97 -25.49
CA GLY A 830 -16.43 -14.83 -24.70
C GLY A 830 -17.51 -13.79 -24.43
N ALA A 831 -18.79 -14.17 -24.55
CA ALA A 831 -19.92 -13.27 -24.37
C ALA A 831 -20.29 -13.01 -22.88
N ASP A 832 -19.49 -13.53 -21.94
CA ASP A 832 -19.72 -13.39 -20.50
C ASP A 832 -18.79 -12.33 -19.84
N ASP A 833 -17.86 -11.69 -20.58
CA ASP A 833 -16.89 -10.75 -20.00
C ASP A 833 -17.31 -9.27 -20.04
N ASP A 834 -18.44 -8.91 -20.67
CA ASP A 834 -19.01 -7.56 -20.62
C ASP A 834 -20.55 -7.67 -20.67
N ASP A 835 -21.25 -6.95 -19.79
CA ASP A 835 -22.71 -6.82 -19.70
C ASP A 835 -23.50 -7.95 -18.99
N GLU A 836 -23.41 -8.02 -17.65
CA GLU A 836 -24.60 -8.12 -16.78
C GLU A 836 -24.19 -8.01 -15.30
N LEU A 837 -24.16 -6.79 -14.77
CA LEU A 837 -24.61 -6.41 -13.41
C LEU A 837 -24.44 -4.89 -13.25
N ALA A 838 -25.46 -4.18 -13.73
CA ALA A 838 -25.84 -2.86 -13.22
C ALA A 838 -26.59 -2.99 -11.89
#